data_AF-A0A179D5H1-F1
#
_entry.id   AF-A0A179D5H1-F1
#
_cell.length_a   1.000
_cell.length_b   1.000
_cell.length_c   1.000
_cell.angle_alpha   90.00
_cell.angle_beta   90.00
_cell.angle_gamma   90.00
#
_symmetry.space_group_name_H-M   'P 1'
#
loop_
_entity.id
_entity.type
_entity.pdbx_description
1 polymer ?
#
loop_
_entity_poly.entity_id
_entity_poly.type
_entity_poly.pdbx_seq_one_letter_code
_entity_poly.pdbx_strand_id
1 'polypeptide(L)'
;MLIWPSFCKSLLGLIMRFKIVAIIAVFLWVNTVFGIKVPERDPSWWLSEARFVYHQGDLMGALQIIKEARRRFPGKLTREFKCLEAQVLYDMGKPQETVKLLEPLSISYELPDESLLLLAKAYLKLKDFGKALFYARLVEKKTSRRDLSCQAKGIVAKAYLANRIKAKAVKKAQEILESTCSEKIKAQALEVLIEGGYSPEEIQNFFRKFPALKLYAPKFFRHLGDFYLSRKKLEKAEKAYFRYLNLSGEEEEAPAILFKMAEAYFHQNQLRRARIYYELLLTAWPHLDEAKFAKFRLYHLNYIFHKKLGLPTLKERKVLIPLINELRKKYPTKKITEEAQALEVRLYLEDKKPDKAFFTAIDFLKRYPQSEIINEVYGLLCEADSLYLQKLYGEKKDFEILALDREYQEFLKSATCGPHFYWLGKLFEKYHLETQAKYYLIQAYEFGVPKGWEPVLMLVLAEEAIVSGKVEVATQLLKLLIQKYPFYAQNPTYLYLKGLYAYKTGRWLEARIFFKKILSQKKLSPEIKSKTLSSFFSLALKSKDIDLAFELLKDQDFPSGENEFAFLIQMTLENEDYLRAKKILAFAEKRFPNSVTLKWLKGLLLERLGQENEALGVWKELSGKETTEGKLAQGILRSLELVEEAREVIY
;
A
#
# COMPACT_ATOMS: atom_id res chain seq x y z
N MET A 1 15.96 23.27 -37.14
CA MET A 1 16.89 22.77 -38.17
C MET A 1 17.51 21.48 -37.64
N LEU A 2 17.15 20.31 -38.18
CA LEU A 2 17.86 19.02 -38.13
C LEU A 2 16.88 17.90 -38.54
N ILE A 3 16.59 17.82 -39.84
CA ILE A 3 16.01 16.64 -40.50
C ILE A 3 16.98 16.33 -41.64
N TRP A 4 18.03 15.56 -41.38
CA TRP A 4 18.99 15.17 -42.43
C TRP A 4 19.72 13.82 -42.25
N PRO A 5 19.72 13.12 -41.10
CA PRO A 5 20.43 11.83 -41.02
C PRO A 5 19.74 10.66 -41.74
N SER A 6 18.40 10.63 -41.83
CA SER A 6 17.67 9.50 -42.41
C SER A 6 17.64 9.52 -43.96
N PHE A 7 17.63 10.70 -44.57
CA PHE A 7 17.57 10.86 -46.02
C PHE A 7 18.91 10.52 -46.70
N CYS A 8 20.05 10.75 -46.04
CA CYS A 8 21.36 10.35 -46.57
C CYS A 8 21.55 8.83 -46.61
N LYS A 9 21.00 8.06 -45.67
CA LYS A 9 21.13 6.60 -45.67
C LYS A 9 20.36 5.93 -46.81
N SER A 10 19.19 6.44 -47.18
CA SER A 10 18.42 5.90 -48.32
C SER A 10 19.04 6.29 -49.67
N LEU A 11 19.56 7.51 -49.80
CA LEU A 11 20.22 7.98 -51.02
C LEU A 11 21.54 7.23 -51.29
N LEU A 12 22.35 6.97 -50.25
CA LEU A 12 23.57 6.15 -50.39
C LEU A 12 23.26 4.69 -50.78
N GLY A 13 22.16 4.12 -50.28
CA GLY A 13 21.71 2.78 -50.67
C GLY A 13 21.28 2.71 -52.14
N LEU A 14 20.64 3.75 -52.65
CA LEU A 14 20.22 3.82 -54.06
C LEU A 14 21.42 4.00 -55.01
N ILE A 15 22.38 4.85 -54.64
CA ILE A 15 23.62 5.08 -55.40
C ILE A 15 24.49 3.82 -55.45
N MET A 16 24.54 3.02 -54.37
CA MET A 16 25.27 1.75 -54.39
C MET A 16 24.60 0.67 -55.26
N ARG A 17 23.27 0.61 -55.30
CA ARG A 17 22.55 -0.31 -56.20
C ARG A 17 22.76 0.03 -57.68
N PHE A 18 22.83 1.32 -58.02
CA PHE A 18 23.15 1.76 -59.38
C PHE A 18 24.60 1.44 -59.78
N LYS A 19 25.56 1.50 -58.84
CA LYS A 19 26.95 1.09 -59.11
C LYS A 19 27.08 -0.41 -59.42
N ILE A 20 26.32 -1.29 -58.77
CA ILE A 20 26.41 -2.75 -59.03
C ILE A 20 25.90 -3.08 -60.43
N VAL A 21 24.76 -2.51 -60.84
CA VAL A 21 24.22 -2.73 -62.19
C VAL A 21 25.12 -2.11 -63.26
N ALA A 22 25.70 -0.93 -62.99
CA ALA A 22 26.64 -0.29 -63.90
C ALA A 22 27.98 -1.04 -64.00
N ILE A 23 28.51 -1.61 -62.90
CA ILE A 23 29.73 -2.41 -62.92
C ILE A 23 29.50 -3.71 -63.70
N ILE A 24 28.37 -4.39 -63.47
CA ILE A 24 28.02 -5.62 -64.23
C ILE A 24 27.79 -5.29 -65.71
N ALA A 25 27.12 -4.17 -66.03
CA ALA A 25 26.89 -3.75 -67.41
C ALA A 25 28.18 -3.30 -68.13
N VAL A 26 29.07 -2.58 -67.45
CA VAL A 26 30.38 -2.19 -68.00
C VAL A 26 31.27 -3.42 -68.17
N PHE A 27 31.22 -4.40 -67.26
CA PHE A 27 31.93 -5.68 -67.43
C PHE A 27 31.40 -6.48 -68.62
N LEU A 28 30.08 -6.53 -68.82
CA LEU A 28 29.45 -7.19 -69.97
C LEU A 28 29.78 -6.47 -71.30
N TRP A 29 29.86 -5.13 -71.27
CA TRP A 29 30.19 -4.31 -72.45
C TRP A 29 31.69 -4.36 -72.82
N VAL A 30 32.59 -4.32 -71.84
CA VAL A 30 34.04 -4.46 -72.07
C VAL A 30 34.38 -5.86 -72.63
N ASN A 31 33.65 -6.90 -72.22
CA ASN A 31 33.84 -8.26 -72.77
C ASN A 31 33.35 -8.42 -74.20
N THR A 32 32.33 -7.67 -74.62
CA THR A 32 31.84 -7.70 -76.01
C THR A 32 32.73 -6.88 -76.93
N VAL A 33 33.37 -5.81 -76.43
CA VAL A 33 34.17 -4.91 -77.26
C VAL A 33 35.65 -5.32 -77.36
N PHE A 34 36.25 -5.88 -76.30
CA PHE A 34 37.70 -6.14 -76.27
C PHE A 34 38.13 -7.60 -76.50
N GLY A 35 37.20 -8.54 -76.70
CA GLY A 35 37.55 -9.95 -76.94
C GLY A 35 38.36 -10.59 -75.81
N ILE A 36 38.36 -9.97 -74.61
CA ILE A 36 38.97 -10.52 -73.42
C ILE A 36 38.05 -11.66 -72.99
N LYS A 37 38.46 -12.90 -73.28
CA LYS A 37 37.87 -14.08 -72.63
C LYS A 37 38.12 -13.91 -71.13
N VAL A 38 37.13 -13.42 -70.38
CA VAL A 38 37.12 -13.56 -68.92
C VAL A 38 37.47 -15.02 -68.62
N PRO A 39 38.28 -15.32 -67.60
CA PRO A 39 38.49 -16.70 -67.16
C PRO A 39 37.20 -17.24 -66.52
N GLU A 40 36.13 -17.39 -67.32
CA GLU A 40 34.83 -17.96 -66.96
C GLU A 40 34.91 -19.45 -66.59
N ARG A 41 36.11 -20.06 -66.64
CA ARG A 41 36.29 -21.50 -66.45
C ARG A 41 36.89 -21.90 -65.11
N ASP A 42 37.41 -20.96 -64.30
CA ASP A 42 38.05 -21.32 -63.04
C ASP A 42 37.23 -20.90 -61.80
N PRO A 43 36.77 -21.85 -60.98
CA PRO A 43 36.17 -21.58 -59.67
C PRO A 43 37.03 -20.68 -58.76
N SER A 44 38.36 -20.65 -58.91
CA SER A 44 39.24 -19.81 -58.07
C SER A 44 38.94 -18.30 -58.22
N TRP A 45 38.56 -17.86 -59.42
CA TRP A 45 38.20 -16.47 -59.70
C TRP A 45 36.92 -16.08 -58.98
N TRP A 46 35.89 -16.91 -59.08
CA TRP A 46 34.59 -16.70 -58.41
C TRP A 46 34.73 -16.63 -56.89
N LEU A 47 35.62 -17.43 -56.31
CA LEU A 47 35.91 -17.39 -54.88
C LEU A 47 36.59 -16.07 -54.48
N SER A 48 37.54 -15.60 -55.28
CA SER A 48 38.25 -14.34 -55.06
C SER A 48 37.30 -13.15 -55.14
N GLU A 49 36.40 -13.16 -56.12
CA GLU A 49 35.38 -12.13 -56.29
C GLU A 49 34.40 -12.12 -55.10
N ALA A 50 33.92 -13.29 -54.68
CA ALA A 50 33.06 -13.41 -53.51
C ALA A 50 33.75 -12.91 -52.22
N ARG A 51 35.06 -13.19 -52.05
CA ARG A 51 35.85 -12.65 -50.92
C ARG A 51 35.97 -11.14 -50.99
N PHE A 52 36.24 -10.59 -52.17
CA PHE A 52 36.34 -9.15 -52.37
C PHE A 52 35.04 -8.45 -51.98
N VAL A 53 33.91 -8.91 -52.52
CA VAL A 53 32.57 -8.36 -52.21
C VAL A 53 32.22 -8.52 -50.73
N TYR A 54 32.56 -9.66 -50.12
CA TYR A 54 32.41 -9.87 -48.68
C TYR A 54 33.24 -8.86 -47.86
N HIS A 55 34.49 -8.62 -48.24
CA HIS A 55 35.36 -7.65 -47.55
C HIS A 55 34.90 -6.20 -47.73
N GLN A 56 34.14 -5.88 -48.77
CA GLN A 56 33.43 -4.59 -48.92
C GLN A 56 32.17 -4.49 -48.03
N GLY A 57 31.81 -5.56 -47.31
CA GLY A 57 30.64 -5.61 -46.43
C GLY A 57 29.32 -5.93 -47.14
N ASP A 58 29.34 -6.23 -48.45
CA ASP A 58 28.15 -6.65 -49.19
C ASP A 58 27.91 -8.15 -49.05
N LEU A 59 27.32 -8.53 -47.92
CA LEU A 59 27.02 -9.93 -47.60
C LEU A 59 26.06 -10.58 -48.62
N MET A 60 25.09 -9.82 -49.14
CA MET A 60 24.12 -10.33 -50.10
C MET A 60 24.74 -10.57 -51.48
N GLY A 61 25.55 -9.61 -51.96
CA GLY A 61 26.30 -9.75 -53.20
C GLY A 61 27.26 -10.94 -53.14
N ALA A 62 28.01 -11.07 -52.04
CA ALA A 62 28.90 -12.21 -51.83
C ALA A 62 28.15 -13.55 -51.86
N LEU A 63 26.99 -13.64 -51.19
CA LEU A 63 26.17 -14.85 -51.20
C LEU A 63 25.62 -15.18 -52.59
N GLN A 64 25.23 -14.17 -53.37
CA GLN A 64 24.73 -14.34 -54.73
C GLN A 64 25.81 -14.87 -55.67
N ILE A 65 27.02 -14.31 -55.59
CA ILE A 65 28.18 -14.78 -56.37
C ILE A 65 28.48 -16.25 -56.04
N ILE A 66 28.44 -16.64 -54.77
CA ILE A 66 28.68 -18.04 -54.36
C ILE A 66 27.58 -18.97 -54.90
N LYS A 67 26.32 -18.56 -54.86
CA LYS A 67 25.20 -19.35 -55.41
C LYS A 67 25.31 -19.52 -56.93
N GLU A 68 25.70 -18.47 -57.64
CA GLU A 68 25.91 -18.53 -59.09
C GLU A 68 27.12 -19.42 -59.44
N ALA A 69 28.22 -19.32 -58.69
CA ALA A 69 29.36 -20.22 -58.84
C ALA A 69 28.95 -21.69 -58.62
N ARG A 70 28.11 -21.99 -57.63
CA ARG A 70 27.56 -23.34 -57.39
C ARG A 70 26.78 -23.87 -58.59
N ARG A 71 25.95 -23.01 -59.19
CA ARG A 71 25.13 -23.37 -60.35
C ARG A 71 26.00 -23.65 -61.58
N ARG A 72 27.06 -22.86 -61.79
CA ARG A 72 27.97 -23.01 -62.94
C ARG A 72 28.95 -24.18 -62.80
N PHE A 73 29.33 -24.54 -61.58
CA PHE A 73 30.32 -25.58 -61.30
C PHE A 73 29.80 -26.65 -60.33
N PRO A 74 28.74 -27.40 -60.70
CA PRO A 74 28.19 -28.44 -59.84
C PRO A 74 29.26 -29.52 -59.57
N GLY A 75 29.45 -29.87 -58.30
CA GLY A 75 30.43 -30.89 -57.87
C GLY A 75 31.91 -30.45 -57.88
N LYS A 76 32.25 -29.30 -58.48
CA LYS A 76 33.63 -28.77 -58.54
C LYS A 76 33.92 -27.67 -57.52
N LEU A 77 32.92 -27.26 -56.73
CA LEU A 77 33.16 -26.27 -55.68
C LEU A 77 34.09 -26.81 -54.61
N THR A 78 35.20 -26.11 -54.42
CA THR A 78 36.17 -26.42 -53.38
C THR A 78 35.56 -26.21 -51.99
N ARG A 79 36.19 -26.82 -50.98
CA ARG A 79 35.83 -26.62 -49.57
C ARG A 79 35.82 -25.16 -49.16
N GLU A 80 36.68 -24.35 -49.77
CA GLU A 80 36.80 -22.91 -49.49
C GLU A 80 35.52 -22.13 -49.81
N PHE A 81 34.76 -22.52 -50.85
CA PHE A 81 33.46 -21.92 -51.15
C PHE A 81 32.46 -22.14 -50.04
N LYS A 82 32.36 -23.38 -49.53
CA LYS A 82 31.44 -23.70 -48.44
C LYS A 82 31.83 -22.98 -47.15
N CYS A 83 33.13 -22.83 -46.90
CA CYS A 83 33.63 -22.07 -45.74
C CYS A 83 33.29 -20.58 -45.83
N LEU A 84 33.47 -19.97 -47.01
CA LEU A 84 33.12 -18.57 -47.25
C LEU A 84 31.61 -18.33 -47.16
N GLU A 85 30.81 -19.20 -47.77
CA GLU A 85 29.34 -19.12 -47.68
C GLU A 85 28.87 -19.21 -46.23
N ALA A 86 29.44 -20.13 -45.45
CA ALA A 86 29.11 -20.26 -44.03
C ALA A 86 29.41 -18.98 -43.25
N GLN A 87 30.53 -18.32 -43.55
CA GLN A 87 30.94 -17.05 -42.95
C GLN A 87 29.93 -15.94 -43.30
N VAL A 88 29.59 -15.81 -44.58
CA VAL A 88 28.58 -14.86 -45.07
C VAL A 88 27.24 -15.10 -44.37
N LEU A 89 26.77 -16.35 -44.32
CA LEU A 89 25.51 -16.72 -43.67
C LEU A 89 25.52 -16.39 -42.16
N TYR A 90 26.63 -16.61 -41.48
CA TYR A 90 26.76 -16.31 -40.05
C TYR A 90 26.67 -14.80 -39.78
N ASP A 91 27.35 -14.00 -40.61
CA ASP A 91 27.36 -12.53 -40.51
C ASP A 91 26.01 -11.92 -40.91
N MET A 92 25.25 -12.59 -41.77
CA MET A 92 23.83 -12.30 -42.06
C MET A 92 22.88 -12.70 -40.92
N GLY A 93 23.38 -13.28 -39.82
CA GLY A 93 22.56 -13.70 -38.69
C GLY A 93 21.83 -15.03 -38.88
N LYS A 94 22.32 -15.92 -39.75
CA LYS A 94 21.73 -17.24 -40.06
C LYS A 94 22.55 -18.42 -39.50
N PRO A 95 22.69 -18.57 -38.18
CA PRO A 95 23.57 -19.57 -37.58
C PRO A 95 23.16 -21.03 -37.87
N GLN A 96 21.86 -21.34 -38.02
CA GLN A 96 21.43 -22.69 -38.41
C GLN A 96 21.95 -23.08 -39.80
N GLU A 97 21.90 -22.17 -40.78
CA GLU A 97 22.37 -22.43 -42.14
C GLU A 97 23.90 -22.61 -42.16
N THR A 98 24.63 -21.79 -41.37
CA THR A 98 26.07 -21.95 -41.14
C THR A 98 26.41 -23.34 -40.59
N VAL A 99 25.68 -23.83 -39.59
CA VAL A 99 25.90 -25.16 -39.00
C VAL A 99 25.64 -26.27 -40.02
N LYS A 100 24.50 -26.23 -40.72
CA LYS A 100 24.13 -27.24 -41.73
C LYS A 100 25.20 -27.37 -42.81
N LEU A 101 25.86 -26.27 -43.16
CA LEU A 101 26.88 -26.24 -44.20
C LEU A 101 28.24 -26.75 -43.72
N LEU A 102 28.64 -26.43 -42.48
CA LEU A 102 29.98 -26.75 -41.96
C LEU A 102 30.05 -28.07 -41.19
N GLU A 103 29.00 -28.50 -40.49
CA GLU A 103 29.04 -29.71 -39.65
C GLU A 103 29.41 -30.98 -40.45
N PRO A 104 28.85 -31.24 -41.65
CA PRO A 104 29.24 -32.42 -42.43
C PRO A 104 30.73 -32.39 -42.86
N LEU A 105 31.29 -31.20 -43.04
CA LEU A 105 32.70 -31.02 -43.41
C LEU A 105 33.64 -31.21 -42.23
N SER A 106 33.13 -31.19 -40.99
CA SER A 106 33.95 -31.39 -39.79
C SER A 106 34.34 -32.85 -39.56
N ILE A 107 33.58 -33.81 -40.11
CA ILE A 107 33.78 -35.26 -39.95
C ILE A 107 35.10 -35.72 -40.60
N SER A 108 35.52 -35.09 -41.70
CA SER A 108 36.79 -35.40 -42.36
C SER A 108 38.02 -34.77 -41.69
N TYR A 109 37.88 -34.14 -40.51
CA TYR A 109 38.93 -33.44 -39.73
C TYR A 109 39.67 -32.32 -40.47
N GLU A 110 39.18 -31.98 -41.64
CA GLU A 110 39.96 -31.27 -42.61
C GLU A 110 39.77 -29.76 -42.47
N LEU A 111 38.65 -29.27 -41.91
CA LEU A 111 38.27 -27.85 -41.83
C LEU A 111 39.38 -26.91 -41.34
N PRO A 112 39.49 -25.68 -41.91
CA PRO A 112 40.40 -24.66 -41.41
C PRO A 112 40.00 -24.25 -40.00
N ASP A 113 40.96 -23.84 -39.18
CA ASP A 113 40.74 -23.46 -37.79
C ASP A 113 39.71 -22.31 -37.67
N GLU A 114 39.68 -21.40 -38.65
CA GLU A 114 38.72 -20.31 -38.74
C GLU A 114 37.28 -20.81 -38.92
N SER A 115 37.09 -21.86 -39.74
CA SER A 115 35.77 -22.44 -39.97
C SER A 115 35.30 -23.28 -38.79
N LEU A 116 36.21 -23.98 -38.10
CA LEU A 116 35.89 -24.64 -36.83
C LEU A 116 35.49 -23.63 -35.75
N LEU A 117 36.20 -22.49 -35.69
CA LEU A 117 35.86 -21.41 -34.78
C LEU A 117 34.50 -20.78 -35.12
N LEU A 118 34.22 -20.59 -36.42
CA LEU A 118 32.93 -20.11 -36.90
C LEU A 118 31.79 -21.09 -36.54
N LEU A 119 32.03 -22.39 -36.67
CA LEU A 119 31.09 -23.43 -36.27
C LEU A 119 30.79 -23.36 -34.76
N ALA A 120 31.83 -23.16 -33.94
CA ALA A 120 31.66 -22.95 -32.50
C ALA A 120 30.85 -21.68 -32.17
N LYS A 121 31.10 -20.57 -32.89
CA LYS A 121 30.33 -19.32 -32.75
C LYS A 121 28.85 -19.51 -33.14
N ALA A 122 28.59 -20.24 -34.23
CA ALA A 122 27.25 -20.55 -34.68
C ALA A 122 26.50 -21.36 -33.62
N TYR A 123 27.11 -22.43 -33.10
CA TYR A 123 26.51 -23.23 -32.03
C TYR A 123 26.24 -22.44 -30.74
N LEU A 124 27.15 -21.52 -30.38
CA LEU A 124 26.93 -20.64 -29.24
C LEU A 124 25.67 -19.76 -29.44
N LYS A 125 25.47 -19.21 -30.65
CA LYS A 125 24.24 -18.46 -30.99
C LYS A 125 22.99 -19.36 -30.97
N LEU A 126 23.11 -20.62 -31.36
CA LEU A 126 22.02 -21.61 -31.32
C LEU A 126 21.70 -22.12 -29.91
N LYS A 127 22.47 -21.72 -28.89
CA LYS A 127 22.39 -22.22 -27.51
C LYS A 127 22.70 -23.71 -27.37
N ASP A 128 23.35 -24.33 -28.35
CA ASP A 128 23.94 -25.67 -28.20
C ASP A 128 25.35 -25.54 -27.60
N PHE A 129 25.38 -25.37 -26.28
CA PHE A 129 26.62 -25.09 -25.55
C PHE A 129 27.58 -26.29 -25.57
N GLY A 130 27.06 -27.51 -25.67
CA GLY A 130 27.87 -28.73 -25.74
C GLY A 130 28.72 -28.76 -27.00
N LYS A 131 28.08 -28.59 -28.17
CA LYS A 131 28.80 -28.53 -29.45
C LYS A 131 29.67 -27.28 -29.56
N ALA A 132 29.22 -26.13 -29.07
CA ALA A 132 30.04 -24.92 -29.03
C ALA A 132 31.35 -25.13 -28.24
N LEU A 133 31.27 -25.78 -27.08
CA LEU A 133 32.44 -26.14 -26.27
C LEU A 133 33.36 -27.13 -26.99
N PHE A 134 32.79 -28.15 -27.64
CA PHE A 134 33.55 -29.16 -28.37
C PHE A 134 34.41 -28.51 -29.46
N TYR A 135 33.79 -27.78 -30.39
CA TYR A 135 34.50 -27.18 -31.51
C TYR A 135 35.46 -26.06 -31.06
N ALA A 136 35.10 -25.26 -30.06
CA ALA A 136 36.00 -24.24 -29.54
C ALA A 136 37.26 -24.86 -28.90
N ARG A 137 37.13 -25.93 -28.09
CA ARG A 137 38.30 -26.61 -27.52
C ARG A 137 39.16 -27.30 -28.59
N LEU A 138 38.54 -27.80 -29.65
CA LEU A 138 39.27 -28.38 -30.79
C LEU A 138 40.16 -27.32 -31.43
N VAL A 139 39.64 -26.12 -31.69
CA VAL A 139 40.44 -24.98 -32.21
C VAL A 139 41.52 -24.58 -31.22
N GLU A 140 41.19 -24.47 -29.93
CA GLU A 140 42.15 -24.10 -28.87
C GLU A 140 43.38 -25.02 -28.85
N LYS A 141 43.19 -26.33 -29.07
CA LYS A 141 44.27 -27.34 -29.07
C LYS A 141 44.99 -27.48 -30.40
N LYS A 142 44.28 -27.38 -31.52
CA LYS A 142 44.81 -27.64 -32.87
C LYS A 142 45.62 -26.47 -33.42
N THR A 143 45.19 -25.25 -33.16
CA THR A 143 45.74 -24.07 -33.84
C THR A 143 47.04 -23.58 -33.22
N SER A 144 48.02 -23.25 -34.05
CA SER A 144 49.22 -22.48 -33.65
C SER A 144 48.96 -20.96 -33.67
N ARG A 145 47.86 -20.52 -34.30
CA ARG A 145 47.48 -19.12 -34.42
C ARG A 145 46.94 -18.58 -33.10
N ARG A 146 47.72 -17.69 -32.48
CA ARG A 146 47.42 -17.10 -31.16
C ARG A 146 46.06 -16.40 -31.10
N ASP A 147 45.69 -15.67 -32.15
CA ASP A 147 44.43 -14.95 -32.25
C ASP A 147 43.21 -15.87 -32.26
N LEU A 148 43.26 -16.97 -33.01
CA LEU A 148 42.20 -17.97 -33.07
C LEU A 148 42.09 -18.75 -31.76
N SER A 149 43.22 -19.13 -31.16
CA SER A 149 43.25 -19.76 -29.84
C SER A 149 42.60 -18.87 -28.78
N CYS A 150 42.92 -17.57 -28.76
CA CYS A 150 42.28 -16.60 -27.88
C CYS A 150 40.77 -16.47 -28.09
N GLN A 151 40.30 -16.41 -29.35
CA GLN A 151 38.87 -16.37 -29.66
C GLN A 151 38.16 -17.65 -29.20
N ALA A 152 38.78 -18.80 -29.43
CA ALA A 152 38.27 -20.10 -28.98
C ALA A 152 38.12 -20.14 -27.45
N LYS A 153 39.13 -19.71 -26.69
CA LYS A 153 39.05 -19.58 -25.23
C LYS A 153 37.89 -18.68 -24.80
N GLY A 154 37.68 -17.56 -25.50
CA GLY A 154 36.54 -16.66 -25.25
C GLY A 154 35.18 -17.34 -25.45
N ILE A 155 35.03 -18.16 -26.50
CA ILE A 155 33.82 -18.95 -26.75
C ILE A 155 33.64 -20.01 -25.65
N VAL A 156 34.71 -20.69 -25.24
CA VAL A 156 34.66 -21.67 -24.14
C VAL A 156 34.15 -21.02 -22.85
N ALA A 157 34.69 -19.85 -22.50
CA ALA A 157 34.27 -19.09 -21.31
C ALA A 157 32.78 -18.70 -21.39
N LYS A 158 32.33 -18.17 -22.52
CA LYS A 158 30.91 -17.81 -22.76
C LYS A 158 29.97 -19.01 -22.73
N ALA A 159 30.36 -20.12 -23.36
CA ALA A 159 29.56 -21.34 -23.39
C ALA A 159 29.43 -21.96 -22.00
N TYR A 160 30.49 -21.97 -21.17
CA TYR A 160 30.38 -22.40 -19.78
C TYR A 160 29.41 -21.54 -18.97
N LEU A 161 29.50 -20.21 -19.14
CA LEU A 161 28.63 -19.28 -18.44
C LEU A 161 27.16 -19.48 -18.82
N ALA A 162 26.89 -19.59 -20.12
CA ALA A 162 25.55 -19.84 -20.65
C ALA A 162 24.98 -21.20 -20.23
N ASN A 163 25.85 -22.21 -20.05
CA ASN A 163 25.52 -23.51 -19.50
C ASN A 163 25.47 -23.52 -17.95
N ARG A 164 25.45 -22.35 -17.30
CA ARG A 164 25.39 -22.15 -15.84
C ARG A 164 26.58 -22.74 -15.04
N ILE A 165 27.70 -23.09 -15.70
CA ILE A 165 28.91 -23.60 -15.04
C ILE A 165 29.86 -22.44 -14.70
N LYS A 166 29.42 -21.56 -13.79
CA LYS A 166 30.09 -20.27 -13.48
C LYS A 166 31.57 -20.42 -13.11
N ALA A 167 31.92 -21.37 -12.25
CA ALA A 167 33.30 -21.56 -11.80
C ALA A 167 34.28 -21.84 -12.96
N LYS A 168 33.88 -22.66 -13.93
CA LYS A 168 34.71 -22.95 -15.11
C LYS A 168 34.78 -21.77 -16.08
N ALA A 169 33.68 -21.02 -16.23
CA ALA A 169 33.64 -19.80 -17.03
C ALA A 169 34.61 -18.75 -16.49
N VAL A 170 34.55 -18.50 -15.18
CA VAL A 170 35.42 -17.58 -14.45
C VAL A 170 36.89 -17.96 -14.62
N LYS A 171 37.24 -19.22 -14.31
CA LYS A 171 38.62 -19.70 -14.44
C LYS A 171 39.13 -19.47 -15.86
N LYS A 172 38.31 -19.79 -16.87
CA LYS A 172 38.70 -19.62 -18.27
C LYS A 172 38.85 -18.15 -18.67
N ALA A 173 38.01 -17.27 -18.14
CA ALA A 173 38.12 -15.83 -18.38
C ALA A 173 39.37 -15.23 -17.72
N GLN A 174 39.76 -15.68 -16.53
CA GLN A 174 41.03 -15.27 -15.88
C GLN A 174 42.23 -15.68 -16.73
N GLU A 175 42.25 -16.92 -17.23
CA GLU A 175 43.31 -17.40 -18.14
C GLU A 175 43.46 -16.48 -19.38
N ILE A 176 42.35 -15.96 -19.91
CA ILE A 176 42.38 -15.03 -21.05
C ILE A 176 42.99 -13.68 -20.64
N LEU A 177 42.65 -13.15 -19.46
CA LEU A 177 43.15 -11.86 -18.98
C LEU A 177 44.65 -11.88 -18.68
N GLU A 178 45.15 -12.99 -18.15
CA GLU A 178 46.57 -13.19 -17.85
C GLU A 178 47.39 -13.50 -19.11
N SER A 179 46.73 -13.97 -20.16
CA SER A 179 47.37 -14.18 -21.44
C SER A 179 47.59 -12.89 -22.23
N THR A 180 48.32 -13.04 -23.31
CA THR A 180 48.63 -12.05 -24.34
C THR A 180 47.54 -11.92 -25.43
N CYS A 181 46.29 -12.27 -25.11
CA CYS A 181 45.18 -12.06 -26.03
C CYS A 181 44.95 -10.57 -26.30
N SER A 182 44.32 -10.25 -27.43
CA SER A 182 44.00 -8.87 -27.78
C SER A 182 43.04 -8.23 -26.77
N GLU A 183 43.11 -6.92 -26.62
CA GLU A 183 42.26 -6.14 -25.69
C GLU A 183 40.77 -6.40 -25.92
N LYS A 184 40.34 -6.60 -27.18
CA LYS A 184 38.95 -6.96 -27.52
C LYS A 184 38.53 -8.30 -26.91
N ILE A 185 39.41 -9.31 -26.91
CA ILE A 185 39.11 -10.63 -26.35
C ILE A 185 39.18 -10.59 -24.82
N LYS A 186 40.14 -9.87 -24.26
CA LYS A 186 40.22 -9.60 -22.82
C LYS A 186 38.98 -8.87 -22.30
N ALA A 187 38.45 -7.90 -23.06
CA ALA A 187 37.20 -7.22 -22.72
C ALA A 187 36.00 -8.19 -22.69
N GLN A 188 35.91 -9.11 -23.65
CA GLN A 188 34.89 -10.17 -23.61
C GLN A 188 35.06 -11.12 -22.42
N ALA A 189 36.30 -11.39 -22.00
CA ALA A 189 36.56 -12.18 -20.79
C ALA A 189 36.14 -11.42 -19.52
N LEU A 190 36.32 -10.10 -19.46
CA LEU A 190 35.80 -9.28 -18.36
C LEU A 190 34.27 -9.36 -18.26
N GLU A 191 33.54 -9.32 -19.38
CA GLU A 191 32.09 -9.51 -19.39
C GLU A 191 31.70 -10.85 -18.76
N VAL A 192 32.41 -11.93 -19.10
CA VAL A 192 32.20 -13.25 -18.51
C VAL A 192 32.48 -13.27 -17.00
N LEU A 193 33.52 -12.55 -16.53
CA LEU A 193 33.77 -12.45 -15.08
C LEU A 193 32.65 -11.74 -14.35
N ILE A 194 32.14 -10.64 -14.91
CA ILE A 194 31.07 -9.85 -14.30
C ILE A 194 29.79 -10.68 -14.19
N GLU A 195 29.37 -11.32 -15.28
CA GLU A 195 28.21 -12.23 -15.29
C GLU A 195 28.47 -13.49 -14.44
N GLY A 196 29.74 -13.88 -14.29
CA GLY A 196 30.21 -14.95 -13.40
C GLY A 196 30.13 -14.62 -11.91
N GLY A 197 29.86 -13.37 -11.54
CA GLY A 197 29.67 -12.92 -10.16
C GLY A 197 30.85 -12.15 -9.55
N TYR A 198 31.84 -11.72 -10.35
CA TYR A 198 32.93 -10.88 -9.84
C TYR A 198 32.38 -9.53 -9.37
N SER A 199 32.90 -9.06 -8.24
CA SER A 199 32.58 -7.73 -7.74
C SER A 199 33.16 -6.67 -8.70
N PRO A 200 32.46 -5.53 -8.90
CA PRO A 200 33.01 -4.46 -9.72
C PRO A 200 34.33 -3.87 -9.19
N GLU A 201 34.65 -4.08 -7.91
CA GLU A 201 35.90 -3.67 -7.27
C GLU A 201 37.08 -4.57 -7.72
N GLU A 202 36.88 -5.88 -7.80
CA GLU A 202 37.87 -6.81 -8.37
C GLU A 202 38.13 -6.49 -9.85
N ILE A 203 37.07 -6.18 -10.59
CA ILE A 203 37.18 -5.79 -12.00
C ILE A 203 37.94 -4.46 -12.18
N GLN A 204 37.79 -3.50 -11.25
CA GLN A 204 38.57 -2.27 -11.27
C GLN A 204 40.08 -2.51 -11.20
N ASN A 205 40.54 -3.56 -10.49
CA ASN A 205 41.96 -3.91 -10.44
C ASN A 205 42.48 -4.35 -11.82
N PHE A 206 41.67 -5.06 -12.62
CA PHE A 206 42.02 -5.38 -13.99
C PHE A 206 42.12 -4.13 -14.87
N PHE A 207 41.24 -3.14 -14.68
CA PHE A 207 41.36 -1.85 -15.41
C PHE A 207 42.55 -0.99 -14.98
N ARG A 208 43.10 -1.19 -13.79
CA ARG A 208 44.37 -0.56 -13.38
C ARG A 208 45.54 -1.20 -14.14
N LYS A 209 45.52 -2.54 -14.26
CA LYS A 209 46.53 -3.31 -15.02
C LYS A 209 46.41 -3.10 -16.54
N PHE A 210 45.19 -2.99 -17.05
CA PHE A 210 44.88 -2.85 -18.48
C PHE A 210 43.91 -1.68 -18.72
N PRO A 211 44.41 -0.42 -18.76
CA PRO A 211 43.56 0.76 -18.90
C PRO A 211 42.76 0.80 -20.20
N ALA A 212 43.31 0.22 -21.29
CA ALA A 212 42.69 0.20 -22.62
C ALA A 212 41.37 -0.60 -22.65
N LEU A 213 41.20 -1.60 -21.78
CA LEU A 213 39.98 -2.40 -21.70
C LEU A 213 38.72 -1.56 -21.43
N LYS A 214 38.88 -0.37 -20.83
CA LYS A 214 37.76 0.54 -20.57
C LYS A 214 37.02 0.94 -21.85
N LEU A 215 37.70 0.98 -23.00
CA LEU A 215 37.06 1.32 -24.28
C LEU A 215 36.30 0.15 -24.90
N TYR A 216 36.73 -1.08 -24.60
CA TYR A 216 36.22 -2.30 -25.26
C TYR A 216 35.17 -3.05 -24.42
N ALA A 217 35.01 -2.72 -23.15
CA ALA A 217 34.05 -3.36 -22.24
C ALA A 217 33.04 -2.33 -21.67
N PRO A 218 32.23 -1.66 -22.50
CA PRO A 218 31.30 -0.63 -22.03
C PRO A 218 30.31 -1.18 -20.99
N LYS A 219 29.79 -2.41 -21.19
CA LYS A 219 28.81 -3.06 -20.28
C LYS A 219 29.27 -3.14 -18.83
N PHE A 220 30.58 -3.19 -18.58
CA PHE A 220 31.11 -3.09 -17.23
C PHE A 220 30.62 -1.84 -16.51
N PHE A 221 30.60 -0.69 -17.18
CA PHE A 221 30.19 0.57 -16.56
C PHE A 221 28.70 0.58 -16.22
N ARG A 222 27.85 -0.14 -16.97
CA ARG A 222 26.44 -0.37 -16.59
C ARG A 222 26.36 -1.16 -15.28
N HIS A 223 27.04 -2.30 -15.19
CA HIS A 223 27.09 -3.12 -13.98
C HIS A 223 27.69 -2.35 -12.78
N LEU A 224 28.72 -1.54 -13.02
CA LEU A 224 29.30 -0.66 -12.01
C LEU A 224 28.29 0.40 -11.55
N GLY A 225 27.51 0.95 -12.48
CA GLY A 225 26.40 1.85 -12.19
C GLY A 225 25.36 1.18 -11.28
N ASP A 226 24.89 -0.01 -11.66
CA ASP A 226 23.93 -0.81 -10.88
C ASP A 226 24.46 -1.13 -9.47
N PHE A 227 25.74 -1.48 -9.37
CA PHE A 227 26.40 -1.74 -8.11
C PHE A 227 26.45 -0.51 -7.21
N TYR A 228 26.90 0.64 -7.72
CA TYR A 228 26.92 1.87 -6.94
C TYR A 228 25.53 2.34 -6.55
N LEU A 229 24.54 2.15 -7.43
CA LEU A 229 23.15 2.47 -7.17
C LEU A 229 22.59 1.62 -6.02
N SER A 230 22.84 0.30 -6.00
CA SER A 230 22.43 -0.59 -4.91
C SER A 230 23.05 -0.20 -3.56
N ARG A 231 24.23 0.42 -3.58
CA ARG A 231 24.94 0.97 -2.41
C ARG A 231 24.57 2.43 -2.11
N LYS A 232 23.55 2.98 -2.75
CA LYS A 232 23.08 4.36 -2.61
C LYS A 232 24.14 5.43 -2.95
N LYS A 233 25.23 5.08 -3.66
CA LYS A 233 26.31 5.99 -4.10
C LYS A 233 25.97 6.65 -5.44
N LEU A 234 24.97 7.53 -5.46
CA LEU A 234 24.34 8.03 -6.69
C LEU A 234 25.30 8.73 -7.66
N GLU A 235 26.21 9.57 -7.18
CA GLU A 235 27.15 10.30 -8.06
C GLU A 235 28.13 9.36 -8.78
N LYS A 236 28.53 8.27 -8.12
CA LYS A 236 29.38 7.25 -8.74
C LYS A 236 28.59 6.42 -9.74
N ALA A 237 27.34 6.11 -9.42
CA ALA A 237 26.43 5.41 -10.34
C ALA A 237 26.20 6.22 -11.61
N GLU A 238 25.90 7.52 -11.45
CA GLU A 238 25.73 8.49 -12.53
C GLU A 238 26.93 8.53 -13.48
N LYS A 239 28.13 8.75 -12.94
CA LYS A 239 29.37 8.76 -13.73
C LYS A 239 29.59 7.45 -14.48
N ALA A 240 29.27 6.32 -13.87
CA ALA A 240 29.39 5.01 -14.50
C ALA A 240 28.37 4.84 -15.63
N TYR A 241 27.09 5.17 -15.41
CA TYR A 241 26.06 5.08 -16.44
C TYR A 241 26.31 6.02 -17.62
N PHE A 242 26.70 7.28 -17.39
CA PHE A 242 27.04 8.18 -18.50
C PHE A 242 28.24 7.69 -19.29
N ARG A 243 29.25 7.13 -18.62
CA ARG A 243 30.37 6.50 -19.30
C ARG A 243 29.92 5.29 -20.12
N TYR A 244 28.98 4.50 -19.63
CA TYR A 244 28.39 3.40 -20.37
C TYR A 244 27.67 3.90 -21.64
N LEU A 245 26.78 4.87 -21.52
CA LEU A 245 26.01 5.40 -22.65
C LEU A 245 26.93 6.03 -23.71
N ASN A 246 27.95 6.78 -23.27
CA ASN A 246 28.92 7.40 -24.18
C ASN A 246 29.81 6.38 -24.93
N LEU A 247 30.13 5.24 -24.32
CA LEU A 247 31.02 4.24 -24.92
C LEU A 247 30.29 3.17 -25.72
N SER A 248 29.07 2.80 -25.31
CA SER A 248 28.27 1.79 -26.00
C SER A 248 27.60 2.33 -27.26
N GLY A 249 27.18 3.60 -27.25
CA GLY A 249 26.31 4.16 -28.29
C GLY A 249 24.90 3.56 -28.28
N GLU A 250 24.52 2.81 -27.25
CA GLU A 250 23.21 2.16 -27.11
C GLU A 250 22.17 3.15 -26.57
N GLU A 251 21.74 4.10 -27.42
CA GLU A 251 20.76 5.14 -27.06
C GLU A 251 19.42 4.56 -26.58
N GLU A 252 19.03 3.40 -27.09
CA GLU A 252 17.79 2.69 -26.71
C GLU A 252 17.77 2.29 -25.22
N GLU A 253 18.92 2.12 -24.57
CA GLU A 253 19.00 1.79 -23.15
C GLU A 253 18.99 3.03 -22.23
N ALA A 254 19.24 4.22 -22.78
CA ALA A 254 19.31 5.45 -22.00
C ALA A 254 18.04 5.74 -21.19
N PRO A 255 16.81 5.61 -21.73
CA PRO A 255 15.59 5.92 -21.00
C PRO A 255 15.44 5.14 -19.69
N ALA A 256 15.63 3.82 -19.75
CA ALA A 256 15.51 2.94 -18.59
C ALA A 256 16.56 3.28 -17.52
N ILE A 257 17.81 3.56 -17.93
CA ILE A 257 18.90 3.92 -17.03
C ILE A 257 18.65 5.29 -16.38
N LEU A 258 18.25 6.30 -17.16
CA LEU A 258 17.99 7.64 -16.67
C LEU A 258 16.78 7.68 -15.73
N PHE A 259 15.73 6.91 -16.03
CA PHE A 259 14.58 6.77 -15.15
C PHE A 259 14.97 6.12 -13.82
N LYS A 260 15.75 5.03 -13.87
CA LYS A 260 16.29 4.36 -12.67
C LYS A 260 17.11 5.31 -11.79
N MET A 261 17.92 6.17 -12.41
CA MET A 261 18.68 7.21 -11.71
C MET A 261 17.78 8.28 -11.10
N ALA A 262 16.76 8.74 -11.85
CA ALA A 262 15.80 9.73 -11.39
C ALA A 262 15.02 9.24 -10.15
N GLU A 263 14.54 8.00 -10.16
CA GLU A 263 13.85 7.36 -9.04
C GLU A 263 14.78 7.27 -7.82
N ALA A 264 16.03 6.88 -8.01
CA ALA A 264 16.99 6.80 -6.91
C ALA A 264 17.28 8.18 -6.29
N TYR A 265 17.40 9.23 -7.10
CA TYR A 265 17.51 10.60 -6.60
C TYR A 265 16.23 11.08 -5.90
N PHE A 266 15.05 10.68 -6.39
CA PHE A 266 13.76 10.99 -5.79
C PHE A 266 13.64 10.39 -4.37
N HIS A 267 13.93 9.09 -4.21
CA HIS A 267 13.88 8.42 -2.90
C HIS A 267 14.96 8.88 -1.92
N GLN A 268 16.05 9.48 -2.40
CA GLN A 268 17.04 10.16 -1.55
C GLN A 268 16.70 11.63 -1.26
N ASN A 269 15.49 12.07 -1.58
CA ASN A 269 15.02 13.45 -1.40
C ASN A 269 15.88 14.51 -2.13
N GLN A 270 16.65 14.11 -3.14
CA GLN A 270 17.44 15.00 -4.01
C GLN A 270 16.58 15.47 -5.20
N LEU A 271 15.46 16.12 -4.89
CA LEU A 271 14.36 16.38 -5.83
C LEU A 271 14.78 17.20 -7.07
N ARG A 272 15.73 18.12 -6.92
CA ARG A 272 16.26 18.92 -8.05
C ARG A 272 16.97 18.05 -9.09
N ARG A 273 17.80 17.10 -8.68
CA ARG A 273 18.50 16.19 -9.60
C ARG A 273 17.52 15.23 -10.26
N ALA A 274 16.59 14.65 -9.48
CA ALA A 274 15.55 13.79 -10.02
C ALA A 274 14.74 14.48 -11.13
N ARG A 275 14.35 15.74 -10.89
CA ARG A 275 13.62 16.58 -11.86
C ARG A 275 14.35 16.71 -13.20
N ILE A 276 15.66 16.98 -13.20
CA ILE A 276 16.46 17.13 -14.43
C ILE A 276 16.35 15.86 -15.29
N TYR A 277 16.47 14.68 -14.68
CA TYR A 277 16.36 13.41 -15.42
C TYR A 277 14.96 13.15 -15.96
N TYR A 278 13.91 13.45 -15.18
CA TYR A 278 12.53 13.32 -15.66
C TYR A 278 12.23 14.29 -16.82
N GLU A 279 12.72 15.53 -16.76
CA GLU A 279 12.58 16.50 -17.86
C GLU A 279 13.35 16.05 -19.11
N LEU A 280 14.54 15.47 -18.93
CA LEU A 280 15.30 14.89 -20.04
C LEU A 280 14.55 13.73 -20.71
N LEU A 281 13.95 12.83 -19.94
CA LEU A 281 13.16 11.71 -20.47
C LEU A 281 11.97 12.19 -21.31
N LEU A 282 11.27 13.23 -20.83
CA LEU A 282 10.14 13.81 -21.54
C LEU A 282 10.54 14.52 -22.84
N THR A 283 11.70 15.16 -22.86
CA THR A 283 12.15 15.94 -24.02
C THR A 283 12.79 15.07 -25.09
N ALA A 284 13.64 14.11 -24.71
CA ALA A 284 14.38 13.26 -25.64
C ALA A 284 13.61 12.01 -26.09
N TRP A 285 12.78 11.40 -25.21
CA TRP A 285 12.06 10.16 -25.53
C TRP A 285 10.56 10.19 -25.18
N PRO A 286 9.78 11.17 -25.67
CA PRO A 286 8.40 11.42 -25.24
C PRO A 286 7.41 10.26 -25.47
N HIS A 287 7.74 9.31 -26.36
CA HIS A 287 6.87 8.21 -26.76
C HIS A 287 7.07 6.92 -25.94
N LEU A 288 8.17 6.83 -25.18
CA LEU A 288 8.48 5.65 -24.37
C LEU A 288 7.73 5.66 -23.04
N ASP A 289 7.67 4.50 -22.40
CA ASP A 289 6.94 4.33 -21.14
C ASP A 289 7.60 5.08 -19.98
N GLU A 290 8.93 5.14 -19.96
CA GLU A 290 9.73 5.91 -19.00
C GLU A 290 9.38 7.40 -19.04
N ALA A 291 9.04 7.95 -20.20
CA ALA A 291 8.60 9.34 -20.31
C ALA A 291 7.22 9.57 -19.67
N LYS A 292 6.31 8.59 -19.75
CA LYS A 292 5.01 8.66 -19.05
C LYS A 292 5.20 8.59 -17.53
N PHE A 293 6.10 7.72 -17.07
CA PHE A 293 6.49 7.63 -15.66
C PHE A 293 7.11 8.95 -15.17
N ALA A 294 8.02 9.51 -15.96
CA ALA A 294 8.63 10.81 -15.69
C ALA A 294 7.58 11.95 -15.64
N LYS A 295 6.59 11.94 -16.53
CA LYS A 295 5.46 12.88 -16.50
C LYS A 295 4.74 12.85 -15.16
N PHE A 296 4.35 11.67 -14.70
CA PHE A 296 3.71 11.50 -13.39
C PHE A 296 4.59 12.04 -12.27
N ARG A 297 5.89 11.68 -12.25
CA ARG A 297 6.82 12.13 -11.21
C ARG A 297 7.01 13.65 -11.18
N LEU A 298 7.02 14.32 -12.33
CA LEU A 298 7.12 15.79 -12.38
C LEU A 298 5.91 16.47 -11.78
N TYR A 299 4.69 15.99 -12.07
CA TYR A 299 3.49 16.50 -11.41
C TYR A 299 3.49 16.17 -9.91
N HIS A 300 3.96 14.98 -9.52
CA HIS A 300 4.08 14.61 -8.11
C HIS A 300 5.09 15.51 -7.38
N LEU A 301 6.23 15.84 -8.00
CA LEU A 301 7.22 16.77 -7.47
C LEU A 301 6.64 18.17 -7.27
N ASN A 302 5.90 18.68 -8.25
CA ASN A 302 5.23 19.98 -8.15
C ASN A 302 4.19 19.98 -7.02
N TYR A 303 3.41 18.89 -6.89
CA TYR A 303 2.48 18.70 -5.78
C TYR A 303 3.18 18.73 -4.41
N ILE A 304 4.29 17.98 -4.25
CA ILE A 304 5.08 17.97 -3.00
C ILE A 304 5.61 19.38 -2.70
N PHE A 305 6.13 20.08 -3.71
CA PHE A 305 6.68 21.42 -3.57
C PHE A 305 5.62 22.44 -3.12
N HIS A 306 4.47 22.51 -3.81
CA HIS A 306 3.37 23.39 -3.44
C HIS A 306 2.81 23.06 -2.05
N LYS A 307 2.67 21.77 -1.72
CA LYS A 307 2.22 21.34 -0.40
C LYS A 307 3.17 21.80 0.71
N LYS A 308 4.49 21.69 0.51
CA LYS A 308 5.49 22.19 1.48
C LYS A 308 5.43 23.71 1.67
N LEU A 309 5.03 24.46 0.65
CA LEU A 309 4.83 25.90 0.73
C LEU A 309 3.44 26.32 1.26
N GLY A 310 2.55 25.36 1.55
CA GLY A 310 1.16 25.65 1.93
C GLY A 310 0.32 26.22 0.78
N LEU A 311 0.77 26.07 -0.47
CA LEU A 311 0.04 26.56 -1.65
C LEU A 311 -1.08 25.59 -2.04
N PRO A 312 -2.19 26.09 -2.62
CA PRO A 312 -3.25 25.22 -3.16
C PRO A 312 -2.74 24.29 -4.26
N THR A 313 -3.03 22.99 -4.14
CA THR A 313 -2.57 21.95 -5.08
C THR A 313 -3.65 21.48 -6.06
N LEU A 314 -4.76 22.20 -6.17
CA LEU A 314 -5.93 21.77 -6.96
C LEU A 314 -5.59 21.52 -8.44
N LYS A 315 -4.67 22.31 -9.01
CA LYS A 315 -4.25 22.15 -10.41
C LYS A 315 -3.48 20.84 -10.61
N GLU A 316 -2.53 20.53 -9.72
CA GLU A 316 -1.75 19.30 -9.77
C GLU A 316 -2.64 18.08 -9.56
N ARG A 317 -3.55 18.12 -8.57
CA ARG A 317 -4.48 17.00 -8.28
C ARG A 317 -5.37 16.66 -9.48
N LYS A 318 -5.88 17.67 -10.20
CA LYS A 318 -6.68 17.47 -11.43
C LYS A 318 -5.92 16.76 -12.54
N VAL A 319 -4.60 16.90 -12.60
CA VAL A 319 -3.76 16.24 -13.61
C VAL A 319 -3.25 14.88 -13.13
N LEU A 320 -2.91 14.76 -11.84
CA LEU A 320 -2.40 13.53 -11.24
C LEU A 320 -3.43 12.40 -11.31
N ILE A 321 -4.70 12.64 -10.98
CA ILE A 321 -5.72 11.57 -10.95
C ILE A 321 -5.86 10.87 -12.32
N PRO A 322 -6.04 11.57 -13.46
CA PRO A 322 -6.06 10.92 -14.78
C PRO A 322 -4.77 10.16 -15.12
N LEU A 323 -3.60 10.70 -14.77
CA LEU A 323 -2.32 10.02 -14.99
C LEU A 323 -2.21 8.74 -14.17
N ILE A 324 -2.60 8.76 -12.90
CA ILE A 324 -2.62 7.57 -12.04
C ILE A 324 -3.55 6.49 -12.64
N ASN A 325 -4.72 6.90 -13.13
CA ASN A 325 -5.66 6.01 -13.81
C ASN A 325 -5.06 5.38 -15.07
N GLU A 326 -4.34 6.16 -15.88
CA GLU A 326 -3.62 5.64 -17.05
C GLU A 326 -2.55 4.63 -16.65
N LEU A 327 -1.74 4.93 -15.61
CA LEU A 327 -0.71 4.03 -15.09
C LEU A 327 -1.31 2.72 -14.58
N ARG A 328 -2.39 2.79 -13.81
CA ARG A 328 -3.12 1.62 -13.30
C ARG A 328 -3.65 0.72 -14.42
N LYS A 329 -4.15 1.31 -15.51
CA LYS A 329 -4.68 0.55 -16.65
C LYS A 329 -3.59 -0.10 -17.50
N LYS A 330 -2.50 0.63 -17.79
CA LYS A 330 -1.46 0.18 -18.73
C LYS A 330 -0.31 -0.58 -18.07
N TYR A 331 0.00 -0.28 -16.82
CA TYR A 331 1.19 -0.78 -16.12
C TYR A 331 0.88 -1.26 -14.69
N PRO A 332 -0.10 -2.17 -14.50
CA PRO A 332 -0.55 -2.57 -13.17
C PRO A 332 0.56 -3.21 -12.32
N THR A 333 1.58 -3.83 -12.91
CA THR A 333 2.63 -4.54 -12.17
C THR A 333 3.89 -3.71 -11.87
N LYS A 334 3.92 -2.44 -12.26
CA LYS A 334 5.09 -1.58 -12.04
C LYS A 334 5.02 -0.93 -10.67
N LYS A 335 6.13 -0.93 -9.92
CA LYS A 335 6.23 -0.32 -8.57
C LYS A 335 5.75 1.13 -8.51
N ILE A 336 6.01 1.92 -9.56
CA ILE A 336 5.52 3.32 -9.64
C ILE A 336 3.99 3.42 -9.66
N THR A 337 3.29 2.42 -10.21
CA THR A 337 1.82 2.38 -10.24
C THR A 337 1.25 2.13 -8.85
N GLU A 338 1.93 1.32 -8.03
CA GLU A 338 1.57 1.13 -6.62
C GLU A 338 1.67 2.46 -5.87
N GLU A 339 2.83 3.13 -5.97
CA GLU A 339 3.03 4.44 -5.33
C GLU A 339 2.02 5.50 -5.83
N ALA A 340 1.70 5.47 -7.13
CA ALA A 340 0.72 6.34 -7.74
C ALA A 340 -0.69 6.11 -7.18
N GLN A 341 -1.09 4.86 -6.97
CA GLN A 341 -2.40 4.53 -6.40
C GLN A 341 -2.49 4.86 -4.91
N ALA A 342 -1.42 4.66 -4.13
CA ALA A 342 -1.37 5.13 -2.74
C ALA A 342 -1.49 6.66 -2.65
N LEU A 343 -0.85 7.39 -3.57
CA LEU A 343 -1.02 8.83 -3.69
C LEU A 343 -2.47 9.20 -4.01
N GLU A 344 -3.17 8.46 -4.88
CA GLU A 344 -4.58 8.68 -5.23
C GLU A 344 -5.49 8.72 -3.99
N VAL A 345 -5.31 7.79 -3.05
CA VAL A 345 -6.05 7.75 -1.77
C VAL A 345 -5.87 9.07 -1.01
N ARG A 346 -4.62 9.53 -0.86
CA ARG A 346 -4.30 10.80 -0.20
C ARG A 346 -4.91 11.99 -0.92
N LEU A 347 -4.88 12.02 -2.26
CA LEU A 347 -5.47 13.10 -3.03
C LEU A 347 -7.00 13.17 -2.82
N TYR A 348 -7.69 12.03 -2.70
CA TYR A 348 -9.13 12.00 -2.41
C TYR A 348 -9.47 12.47 -0.99
N LEU A 349 -8.64 12.13 0.01
CA LEU A 349 -8.79 12.67 1.37
C LEU A 349 -8.65 14.20 1.38
N GLU A 350 -7.65 14.75 0.69
CA GLU A 350 -7.46 16.20 0.58
C GLU A 350 -8.60 16.91 -0.18
N ASP A 351 -9.24 16.21 -1.12
CA ASP A 351 -10.42 16.68 -1.84
C ASP A 351 -11.72 16.54 -1.03
N LYS A 352 -11.64 16.10 0.23
CA LYS A 352 -12.80 15.81 1.11
C LYS A 352 -13.78 14.81 0.49
N LYS A 353 -13.25 13.80 -0.21
CA LYS A 353 -14.01 12.68 -0.81
C LYS A 353 -13.64 11.36 -0.11
N PRO A 354 -14.03 11.19 1.17
CA PRO A 354 -13.60 10.04 1.97
C PRO A 354 -14.15 8.71 1.44
N ASP A 355 -15.31 8.71 0.79
CA ASP A 355 -15.88 7.55 0.09
C ASP A 355 -14.94 7.03 -1.02
N LYS A 356 -14.47 7.93 -1.90
CA LYS A 356 -13.55 7.56 -2.97
C LYS A 356 -12.20 7.12 -2.42
N ALA A 357 -11.70 7.81 -1.40
CA ALA A 357 -10.47 7.43 -0.73
C ALA A 357 -10.56 6.01 -0.15
N PHE A 358 -11.66 5.69 0.55
CA PHE A 358 -11.92 4.38 1.14
C PHE A 358 -11.88 3.28 0.08
N PHE A 359 -12.70 3.38 -0.97
CA PHE A 359 -12.74 2.34 -2.01
C PHE A 359 -11.44 2.24 -2.81
N THR A 360 -10.72 3.35 -3.02
CA THR A 360 -9.41 3.34 -3.68
C THR A 360 -8.35 2.64 -2.83
N ALA A 361 -8.40 2.81 -1.50
CA ALA A 361 -7.52 2.11 -0.57
C ALA A 361 -7.82 0.60 -0.53
N ILE A 362 -9.10 0.22 -0.51
CA ILE A 362 -9.49 -1.20 -0.61
C ILE A 362 -9.02 -1.82 -1.94
N ASP A 363 -9.22 -1.14 -3.08
CA ASP A 363 -8.73 -1.62 -4.37
C ASP A 363 -7.19 -1.78 -4.38
N PHE A 364 -6.46 -0.86 -3.74
CA PHE A 364 -5.00 -0.98 -3.57
C PHE A 364 -4.64 -2.25 -2.80
N LEU A 365 -5.27 -2.49 -1.65
CA LEU A 365 -4.96 -3.64 -0.78
C LEU A 365 -5.28 -4.97 -1.44
N LYS A 366 -6.34 -5.03 -2.28
CA LYS A 366 -6.68 -6.19 -3.08
C LYS A 366 -5.64 -6.47 -4.18
N ARG A 367 -5.12 -5.44 -4.84
CA ARG A 367 -4.17 -5.58 -5.96
C ARG A 367 -2.72 -5.80 -5.51
N TYR A 368 -2.31 -5.17 -4.42
CA TYR A 368 -0.91 -5.14 -3.97
C TYR A 368 -0.74 -5.58 -2.51
N PRO A 369 -1.15 -6.81 -2.15
CA PRO A 369 -1.08 -7.30 -0.78
C PRO A 369 0.36 -7.45 -0.24
N GLN A 370 1.37 -7.41 -1.10
CA GLN A 370 2.80 -7.52 -0.75
C GLN A 370 3.57 -6.20 -0.93
N SER A 371 2.88 -5.07 -1.13
CA SER A 371 3.54 -3.79 -1.38
C SER A 371 4.34 -3.32 -0.15
N GLU A 372 5.52 -2.75 -0.39
CA GLU A 372 6.37 -2.17 0.66
C GLU A 372 5.68 -0.99 1.39
N ILE A 373 4.67 -0.37 0.77
CA ILE A 373 3.92 0.79 1.30
C ILE A 373 2.55 0.40 1.89
N ILE A 374 2.29 -0.88 2.12
CA ILE A 374 0.98 -1.35 2.61
C ILE A 374 0.56 -0.70 3.94
N ASN A 375 1.51 -0.50 4.86
CA ASN A 375 1.26 0.14 6.15
C ASN A 375 0.87 1.62 6.02
N GLU A 376 1.44 2.33 5.03
CA GLU A 376 1.03 3.70 4.71
C GLU A 376 -0.42 3.71 4.22
N VAL A 377 -0.79 2.77 3.35
CA VAL A 377 -2.16 2.67 2.83
C VAL A 377 -3.16 2.23 3.91
N TYR A 378 -2.78 1.38 4.85
CA TYR A 378 -3.63 1.08 6.02
C TYR A 378 -3.91 2.31 6.87
N GLY A 379 -2.91 3.17 7.12
CA GLY A 379 -3.12 4.45 7.80
C GLY A 379 -4.11 5.35 7.05
N LEU A 380 -3.96 5.46 5.73
CA LEU A 380 -4.87 6.23 4.88
C LEU A 380 -6.29 5.62 4.82
N LEU A 381 -6.39 4.28 4.84
CA LEU A 381 -7.68 3.57 4.90
C LEU A 381 -8.42 3.91 6.19
N CYS A 382 -7.76 3.85 7.35
CA CYS A 382 -8.41 4.15 8.63
C CYS A 382 -8.88 5.61 8.72
N GLU A 383 -8.10 6.55 8.16
CA GLU A 383 -8.52 7.95 8.05
C GLU A 383 -9.74 8.11 7.12
N ALA A 384 -9.71 7.50 5.94
CA ALA A 384 -10.80 7.53 4.98
C ALA A 384 -12.09 6.91 5.54
N ASP A 385 -11.98 5.73 6.16
CA ASP A 385 -13.07 5.03 6.82
C ASP A 385 -13.70 5.89 7.91
N SER A 386 -12.89 6.43 8.84
CA SER A 386 -13.37 7.29 9.92
C SER A 386 -14.19 8.48 9.41
N LEU A 387 -13.67 9.19 8.40
CA LEU A 387 -14.35 10.34 7.80
C LEU A 387 -15.61 9.93 7.03
N TYR A 388 -15.58 8.77 6.36
CA TYR A 388 -16.71 8.27 5.61
C TYR A 388 -17.84 7.83 6.54
N LEU A 389 -17.54 7.05 7.58
CA LEU A 389 -18.53 6.64 8.59
C LEU A 389 -19.10 7.82 9.35
N GLN A 390 -18.28 8.81 9.72
CA GLN A 390 -18.78 10.04 10.34
C GLN A 390 -19.82 10.75 9.45
N LYS A 391 -19.55 10.83 8.14
CA LYS A 391 -20.49 11.40 7.16
C LYS A 391 -21.78 10.57 7.09
N LEU A 392 -21.69 9.25 6.95
CA LEU A 392 -22.85 8.36 6.88
C LEU A 392 -23.70 8.41 8.15
N TYR A 393 -23.05 8.44 9.33
CA TYR A 393 -23.73 8.53 10.62
C TYR A 393 -24.50 9.86 10.75
N GLY A 394 -23.90 10.97 10.31
CA GLY A 394 -24.56 12.28 10.25
C GLY A 394 -25.74 12.31 9.26
N GLU A 395 -25.61 11.61 8.13
CA GLU A 395 -26.69 11.43 7.13
C GLU A 395 -27.74 10.39 7.54
N LYS A 396 -27.60 9.76 8.73
CA LYS A 396 -28.46 8.67 9.23
C LYS A 396 -28.54 7.45 8.29
N LYS A 397 -27.48 7.17 7.55
CA LYS A 397 -27.35 6.04 6.62
C LYS A 397 -26.80 4.81 7.33
N ASP A 398 -27.51 4.40 8.37
CA ASP A 398 -27.10 3.35 9.31
C ASP A 398 -26.88 1.99 8.60
N PHE A 399 -27.73 1.66 7.62
CA PHE A 399 -27.58 0.44 6.81
C PHE A 399 -26.31 0.42 5.96
N GLU A 400 -25.87 1.57 5.42
CA GLU A 400 -24.64 1.65 4.62
C GLU A 400 -23.40 1.38 5.50
N ILE A 401 -23.42 1.85 6.76
CA ILE A 401 -22.35 1.57 7.73
C ILE A 401 -22.22 0.06 7.99
N LEU A 402 -23.35 -0.62 8.23
CA LEU A 402 -23.37 -2.06 8.47
C LEU A 402 -22.97 -2.87 7.23
N ALA A 403 -23.33 -2.40 6.03
CA ALA A 403 -22.91 -3.02 4.78
C ALA A 403 -21.40 -2.93 4.59
N LEU A 404 -20.80 -1.78 4.89
CA LEU A 404 -19.35 -1.57 4.81
C LEU A 404 -18.58 -2.46 5.79
N ASP A 405 -19.02 -2.56 7.05
CA ASP A 405 -18.41 -3.49 8.02
C ASP A 405 -18.48 -4.92 7.46
N ARG A 406 -19.67 -5.39 7.08
CA ARG A 406 -19.85 -6.76 6.57
C ARG A 406 -18.96 -7.09 5.38
N GLU A 407 -18.79 -6.16 4.43
CA GLU A 407 -18.02 -6.41 3.22
C GLU A 407 -16.50 -6.29 3.42
N TYR A 408 -16.05 -5.37 4.29
CA TYR A 408 -14.64 -4.98 4.36
C TYR A 408 -13.97 -5.22 5.72
N GLN A 409 -14.64 -5.91 6.65
CA GLN A 409 -14.16 -6.14 8.01
C GLN A 409 -12.73 -6.71 8.07
N GLU A 410 -12.39 -7.65 7.19
CA GLU A 410 -11.06 -8.28 7.20
C GLU A 410 -9.93 -7.28 6.93
N PHE A 411 -10.13 -6.37 5.97
CA PHE A 411 -9.17 -5.30 5.68
C PHE A 411 -9.06 -4.32 6.84
N LEU A 412 -10.18 -3.98 7.47
CA LEU A 412 -10.25 -3.02 8.58
C LEU A 412 -9.63 -3.58 9.87
N LYS A 413 -9.81 -4.87 10.15
CA LYS A 413 -9.13 -5.59 11.24
C LYS A 413 -7.63 -5.69 10.98
N SER A 414 -7.23 -6.03 9.76
CA SER A 414 -5.80 -6.11 9.38
C SER A 414 -5.10 -4.77 9.49
N ALA A 415 -5.81 -3.68 9.15
CA ALA A 415 -5.34 -2.31 9.27
C ALA A 415 -5.39 -1.75 10.70
N THR A 416 -5.97 -2.49 11.66
CA THR A 416 -6.22 -2.01 13.04
C THR A 416 -6.97 -0.68 13.08
N CYS A 417 -8.03 -0.53 12.28
CA CYS A 417 -8.79 0.72 12.23
C CYS A 417 -9.75 0.87 13.42
N GLY A 418 -9.25 1.27 14.59
CA GLY A 418 -10.11 1.53 15.76
C GLY A 418 -11.24 2.57 15.55
N PRO A 419 -11.10 3.64 14.74
CA PRO A 419 -12.22 4.53 14.42
C PRO A 419 -13.44 3.83 13.84
N HIS A 420 -13.24 2.79 13.02
CA HIS A 420 -14.30 2.01 12.40
C HIS A 420 -15.23 1.43 13.47
N PHE A 421 -14.61 0.71 14.41
CA PHE A 421 -15.30 0.03 15.50
C PHE A 421 -15.88 1.00 16.51
N TYR A 422 -15.30 2.20 16.67
CA TYR A 422 -15.91 3.25 17.48
C TYR A 422 -17.28 3.69 16.92
N TRP A 423 -17.36 3.92 15.61
CA TRP A 423 -18.62 4.31 14.96
C TRP A 423 -19.66 3.19 14.97
N LEU A 424 -19.24 1.93 14.78
CA LEU A 424 -20.14 0.79 14.98
C LEU A 424 -20.67 0.74 16.42
N GLY A 425 -19.79 0.91 17.40
CA GLY A 425 -20.17 0.99 18.82
C GLY A 425 -21.25 2.04 19.07
N LYS A 426 -21.06 3.25 18.54
CA LYS A 426 -22.04 4.35 18.62
C LYS A 426 -23.34 4.04 17.90
N LEU A 427 -23.26 3.37 16.75
CA LEU A 427 -24.44 2.94 16.00
C LEU A 427 -25.28 1.93 16.79
N PHE A 428 -24.66 0.91 17.37
CA PHE A 428 -25.38 -0.08 18.18
C PHE A 428 -25.93 0.52 19.48
N GLU A 429 -25.22 1.48 20.09
CA GLU A 429 -25.70 2.24 21.26
C GLU A 429 -27.01 2.99 20.95
N LYS A 430 -27.09 3.64 19.77
CA LYS A 430 -28.30 4.34 19.28
C LYS A 430 -29.52 3.41 19.19
N TYR A 431 -29.32 2.12 18.93
CA TYR A 431 -30.38 1.12 18.84
C TYR A 431 -30.61 0.32 20.13
N HIS A 432 -29.99 0.73 21.25
CA HIS A 432 -30.07 0.02 22.54
C HIS A 432 -29.56 -1.43 22.48
N LEU A 433 -28.68 -1.74 21.53
CA LEU A 433 -28.03 -3.05 21.40
C LEU A 433 -26.73 -3.06 22.21
N GLU A 434 -26.90 -3.04 23.52
CA GLU A 434 -25.82 -2.83 24.50
C GLU A 434 -24.64 -3.78 24.33
N THR A 435 -24.88 -5.08 24.16
CA THR A 435 -23.81 -6.09 24.07
C THR A 435 -22.92 -5.86 22.84
N GLN A 436 -23.53 -5.60 21.69
CA GLN A 436 -22.83 -5.32 20.44
C GLN A 436 -22.07 -4.00 20.50
N ALA A 437 -22.70 -2.96 21.07
CA ALA A 437 -22.06 -1.67 21.27
C ALA A 437 -20.77 -1.83 22.10
N LYS A 438 -20.85 -2.55 23.21
CA LYS A 438 -19.70 -2.83 24.09
C LYS A 438 -18.59 -3.59 23.39
N TYR A 439 -18.94 -4.65 22.67
CA TYR A 439 -17.97 -5.44 21.91
C TYR A 439 -17.17 -4.57 20.94
N TYR A 440 -17.85 -3.73 20.15
CA TYR A 440 -17.17 -2.86 19.18
C TYR A 440 -16.38 -1.72 19.84
N LEU A 441 -16.84 -1.17 20.96
CA LEU A 441 -16.08 -0.16 21.71
C LEU A 441 -14.80 -0.74 22.32
N ILE A 442 -14.81 -2.00 22.76
CA ILE A 442 -13.60 -2.70 23.22
C ILE A 442 -12.62 -2.89 22.05
N GLN A 443 -13.11 -3.34 20.88
CA GLN A 443 -12.26 -3.45 19.68
C GLN A 443 -11.67 -2.11 19.24
N ALA A 444 -12.47 -1.03 19.32
CA ALA A 444 -11.99 0.32 19.05
C ALA A 444 -10.82 0.71 19.96
N TYR A 445 -10.88 0.33 21.23
CA TYR A 445 -9.82 0.59 22.20
C TYR A 445 -8.57 -0.24 21.91
N GLU A 446 -8.73 -1.54 21.62
CA GLU A 446 -7.63 -2.46 21.30
C GLU A 446 -6.88 -2.05 20.04
N PHE A 447 -7.60 -1.61 19.00
CA PHE A 447 -7.01 -1.19 17.73
C PHE A 447 -6.54 0.27 17.74
N GLY A 448 -6.93 1.05 18.74
CA GLY A 448 -6.54 2.44 18.92
C GLY A 448 -7.42 3.42 18.14
N VAL A 449 -7.84 4.48 18.81
CA VAL A 449 -8.62 5.59 18.23
C VAL A 449 -7.78 6.87 18.17
N PRO A 450 -8.20 7.90 17.41
CA PRO A 450 -7.51 9.19 17.39
C PRO A 450 -7.41 9.75 18.82
N LYS A 451 -6.29 10.40 19.16
CA LYS A 451 -5.99 10.85 20.54
C LYS A 451 -7.10 11.71 21.18
N GLY A 452 -7.88 12.43 20.36
CA GLY A 452 -9.01 13.24 20.85
C GLY A 452 -10.21 12.39 21.32
N TRP A 453 -10.33 11.16 20.84
CA TRP A 453 -11.45 10.25 21.14
C TRP A 453 -11.09 9.27 22.25
N GLU A 454 -9.80 8.96 22.43
CA GLU A 454 -9.32 8.00 23.44
C GLU A 454 -9.87 8.29 24.86
N PRO A 455 -9.86 9.54 25.39
CA PRO A 455 -10.43 9.83 26.70
C PRO A 455 -11.94 9.55 26.79
N VAL A 456 -12.69 9.89 25.74
CA VAL A 456 -14.14 9.68 25.68
C VAL A 456 -14.44 8.18 25.64
N LEU A 457 -13.70 7.43 24.83
CA LEU A 457 -13.82 5.97 24.77
C LEU A 457 -13.48 5.32 26.12
N MET A 458 -12.40 5.75 26.79
CA MET A 458 -12.05 5.27 28.12
C MET A 458 -13.13 5.55 29.16
N LEU A 459 -13.79 6.71 29.11
CA LEU A 459 -14.92 7.03 29.99
C LEU A 459 -16.10 6.10 29.74
N VAL A 460 -16.46 5.85 28.47
CA VAL A 460 -17.56 4.92 28.13
C VAL A 460 -17.25 3.50 28.60
N LEU A 461 -16.03 3.01 28.38
CA LEU A 461 -15.60 1.69 28.85
C LEU A 461 -15.53 1.61 30.38
N ALA A 462 -15.14 2.68 31.06
CA ALA A 462 -15.13 2.75 32.51
C ALA A 462 -16.54 2.74 33.09
N GLU A 463 -17.47 3.49 32.49
CA GLU A 463 -18.90 3.45 32.86
C GLU A 463 -19.44 2.03 32.75
N GLU A 464 -19.18 1.37 31.63
CA GLU A 464 -19.60 0.01 31.41
C GLU A 464 -19.02 -0.96 32.43
N ALA A 465 -17.71 -0.86 32.71
CA ALA A 465 -17.07 -1.70 33.70
C ALA A 465 -17.69 -1.51 35.10
N ILE A 466 -18.10 -0.29 35.45
CA ILE A 466 -18.79 0.00 36.72
C ILE A 466 -20.20 -0.61 36.74
N VAL A 467 -20.98 -0.45 35.66
CA VAL A 467 -22.35 -0.98 35.58
C VAL A 467 -22.36 -2.51 35.61
N SER A 468 -21.44 -3.14 34.89
CA SER A 468 -21.24 -4.59 34.84
C SER A 468 -20.55 -5.18 36.08
N GLY A 469 -20.19 -4.36 37.08
CA GLY A 469 -19.55 -4.83 38.32
C GLY A 469 -18.09 -5.27 38.18
N LYS A 470 -17.42 -4.95 37.07
CA LYS A 470 -15.98 -5.22 36.83
C LYS A 470 -15.12 -4.11 37.46
N VAL A 471 -15.11 -4.08 38.78
CA VAL A 471 -14.52 -3.01 39.63
C VAL A 471 -13.03 -2.78 39.33
N GLU A 472 -12.25 -3.84 39.12
CA GLU A 472 -10.81 -3.77 38.86
C GLU A 472 -10.53 -3.09 37.51
N VAL A 473 -11.27 -3.47 36.47
CA VAL A 473 -11.13 -2.90 35.11
C VAL A 473 -11.49 -1.42 35.14
N ALA A 474 -12.60 -1.05 35.77
CA ALA A 474 -12.99 0.35 35.95
C ALA A 474 -11.90 1.17 36.66
N THR A 475 -11.32 0.61 37.71
CA THR A 475 -10.23 1.26 38.47
C THR A 475 -9.01 1.52 37.60
N GLN A 476 -8.60 0.52 36.83
CA GLN A 476 -7.45 0.63 35.92
C GLN A 476 -7.71 1.68 34.83
N LEU A 477 -8.89 1.66 34.19
CA LEU A 477 -9.27 2.63 33.16
C LEU A 477 -9.30 4.06 33.71
N LEU A 478 -9.96 4.31 34.85
CA LEU A 478 -10.05 5.64 35.46
C LEU A 478 -8.69 6.16 35.94
N LYS A 479 -7.80 5.28 36.39
CA LYS A 479 -6.42 5.62 36.76
C LYS A 479 -5.59 5.97 35.53
N LEU A 480 -5.62 5.11 34.51
CA LEU A 480 -4.89 5.31 33.26
C LEU A 480 -5.33 6.60 32.54
N LEU A 481 -6.63 6.88 32.54
CA LEU A 481 -7.21 8.09 31.96
C LEU A 481 -6.60 9.36 32.54
N ILE A 482 -6.48 9.49 33.87
CA ILE A 482 -5.89 10.69 34.49
C ILE A 482 -4.38 10.73 34.37
N GLN A 483 -3.71 9.57 34.37
CA GLN A 483 -2.28 9.51 34.11
C GLN A 483 -1.94 10.03 32.71
N LYS A 484 -2.70 9.62 31.68
CA LYS A 484 -2.51 10.07 30.29
C LYS A 484 -3.09 11.47 30.03
N TYR A 485 -4.21 11.81 30.65
CA TYR A 485 -4.97 13.04 30.41
C TYR A 485 -5.36 13.74 31.72
N PRO A 486 -4.39 14.38 32.42
CA PRO A 486 -4.63 14.98 33.74
C PRO A 486 -5.76 16.02 33.77
N PHE A 487 -5.98 16.74 32.67
CA PHE A 487 -7.05 17.73 32.54
C PHE A 487 -8.46 17.14 32.64
N TYR A 488 -8.63 15.83 32.40
CA TYR A 488 -9.92 15.14 32.61
C TYR A 488 -10.27 14.96 34.09
N ALA A 489 -9.37 15.25 35.03
CA ALA A 489 -9.64 15.09 36.47
C ALA A 489 -10.81 15.96 36.98
N GLN A 490 -11.12 17.05 36.28
CA GLN A 490 -12.27 17.93 36.58
C GLN A 490 -13.42 17.77 35.58
N ASN A 491 -13.29 16.87 34.59
CA ASN A 491 -14.34 16.62 33.62
C ASN A 491 -15.60 16.08 34.34
N PRO A 492 -16.80 16.60 34.07
CA PRO A 492 -18.01 16.20 34.78
C PRO A 492 -18.32 14.72 34.66
N THR A 493 -18.13 14.12 33.48
CA THR A 493 -18.32 12.68 33.25
C THR A 493 -17.34 11.85 34.06
N TYR A 494 -16.06 12.25 34.12
CA TYR A 494 -15.07 11.56 34.95
C TYR A 494 -15.45 11.59 36.45
N LEU A 495 -15.84 12.76 36.96
CA LEU A 495 -16.28 12.90 38.33
C LEU A 495 -17.54 12.07 38.61
N TYR A 496 -18.48 12.04 37.66
CA TYR A 496 -19.68 11.21 37.73
C TYR A 496 -19.31 9.73 37.87
N LEU A 497 -18.39 9.23 37.04
CA LEU A 497 -17.94 7.85 37.11
C LEU A 497 -17.20 7.53 38.41
N LYS A 498 -16.43 8.47 38.98
CA LYS A 498 -15.87 8.30 40.33
C LYS A 498 -16.95 8.19 41.40
N GLY A 499 -17.98 9.03 41.33
CA GLY A 499 -19.14 8.95 42.22
C GLY A 499 -19.87 7.62 42.10
N LEU A 500 -20.14 7.18 40.87
CA LEU A 500 -20.80 5.92 40.57
C LEU A 500 -19.97 4.71 41.02
N TYR A 501 -18.66 4.75 40.81
CA TYR A 501 -17.71 3.74 41.28
C TYR A 501 -17.71 3.63 42.81
N ALA A 502 -17.61 4.77 43.52
CA ALA A 502 -17.68 4.81 44.97
C ALA A 502 -19.03 4.28 45.49
N TYR A 503 -20.13 4.63 44.82
CA TYR A 503 -21.47 4.14 45.15
C TYR A 503 -21.58 2.61 45.01
N LYS A 504 -21.13 2.05 43.89
CA LYS A 504 -21.18 0.60 43.63
C LYS A 504 -20.27 -0.21 44.56
N THR A 505 -19.18 0.40 45.04
CA THR A 505 -18.24 -0.24 45.99
C THR A 505 -18.57 0.02 47.47
N GLY A 506 -19.74 0.61 47.78
CA GLY A 506 -20.17 0.84 49.16
C GLY A 506 -19.55 2.05 49.86
N ARG A 507 -18.73 2.85 49.18
CA ARG A 507 -18.10 4.07 49.72
C ARG A 507 -19.03 5.28 49.56
N TRP A 508 -20.13 5.27 50.30
CA TRP A 508 -21.23 6.23 50.14
C TRP A 508 -20.85 7.68 50.40
N LEU A 509 -19.98 7.92 51.39
CA LEU A 509 -19.47 9.26 51.72
C LEU A 509 -18.66 9.86 50.56
N GLU A 510 -17.76 9.08 49.96
CA GLU A 510 -17.01 9.51 48.78
C GLU A 510 -17.93 9.77 47.59
N ALA A 511 -18.90 8.88 47.34
CA ALA A 511 -19.88 9.05 46.28
C ALA A 511 -20.65 10.37 46.42
N ARG A 512 -21.12 10.68 47.64
CA ARG A 512 -21.81 11.92 47.98
C ARG A 512 -20.95 13.16 47.68
N ILE A 513 -19.66 13.13 48.02
CA ILE A 513 -18.73 14.23 47.74
C ILE A 513 -18.61 14.46 46.23
N PHE A 514 -18.42 13.40 45.45
CA PHE A 514 -18.32 13.52 43.99
C PHE A 514 -19.61 14.04 43.36
N PHE A 515 -20.78 13.51 43.73
CA PHE A 515 -22.06 13.97 43.18
C PHE A 515 -22.35 15.45 43.53
N LYS A 516 -22.12 15.88 44.77
CA LYS A 516 -22.22 17.31 45.15
C LYS A 516 -21.27 18.18 44.34
N LYS A 517 -20.02 17.73 44.17
CA LYS A 517 -19.01 18.47 43.40
C LYS A 517 -19.44 18.67 41.95
N ILE A 518 -20.03 17.66 41.30
CA ILE A 518 -20.53 17.76 39.92
C ILE A 518 -21.69 18.77 39.83
N LEU A 519 -22.68 18.63 40.71
CA LEU A 519 -23.87 19.51 40.71
C LEU A 519 -23.53 20.96 41.05
N SER A 520 -22.39 21.22 41.70
CA SER A 520 -21.90 22.59 41.95
C SER A 520 -21.25 23.27 40.74
N GLN A 521 -20.99 22.54 39.64
CA GLN A 521 -20.34 23.10 38.46
C GLN A 521 -21.31 23.97 37.64
N LYS A 522 -20.88 25.18 37.28
CA LYS A 522 -21.70 26.15 36.53
C LYS A 522 -22.10 25.68 35.12
N LYS A 523 -21.30 24.83 34.49
CA LYS A 523 -21.49 24.35 33.11
C LYS A 523 -21.57 22.83 33.11
N LEU A 524 -22.79 22.31 33.25
CA LEU A 524 -23.07 20.88 33.23
C LEU A 524 -24.02 20.57 32.07
N SER A 525 -23.77 19.48 31.33
CA SER A 525 -24.72 19.06 30.31
C SER A 525 -25.99 18.53 30.98
N PRO A 526 -27.19 18.75 30.38
CA PRO A 526 -28.45 18.25 30.95
C PRO A 526 -28.44 16.73 31.17
N GLU A 527 -27.81 15.98 30.25
CA GLU A 527 -27.67 14.53 30.34
C GLU A 527 -26.87 14.10 31.58
N ILE A 528 -25.68 14.69 31.80
CA ILE A 528 -24.86 14.35 32.97
C ILE A 528 -25.52 14.84 34.25
N LYS A 529 -26.19 16.00 34.24
CA LYS A 529 -26.96 16.50 35.39
C LYS A 529 -28.05 15.50 35.79
N SER A 530 -28.87 15.07 34.84
CA SER A 530 -29.94 14.10 35.07
C SER A 530 -29.42 12.74 35.55
N LYS A 531 -28.38 12.18 34.92
CA LYS A 531 -27.71 10.94 35.35
C LYS A 531 -27.14 11.05 36.76
N THR A 532 -26.51 12.19 37.08
CA THR A 532 -25.94 12.47 38.40
C THR A 532 -27.03 12.57 39.46
N LEU A 533 -28.12 13.30 39.21
CA LEU A 533 -29.25 13.43 40.13
C LEU A 533 -29.90 12.07 40.41
N SER A 534 -30.10 11.25 39.37
CA SER A 534 -30.66 9.88 39.51
C SER A 534 -29.79 8.96 40.35
N SER A 535 -28.48 8.98 40.10
CA SER A 535 -27.53 8.19 40.90
C SER A 535 -27.42 8.72 42.33
N PHE A 536 -27.51 10.03 42.51
CA PHE A 536 -27.43 10.66 43.82
C PHE A 536 -28.69 10.43 44.66
N PHE A 537 -29.87 10.44 44.03
CA PHE A 537 -31.13 10.05 44.65
C PHE A 537 -31.08 8.59 45.10
N SER A 538 -30.61 7.68 44.23
CA SER A 538 -30.42 6.27 44.56
C SER A 538 -29.45 6.08 45.75
N LEU A 539 -28.37 6.87 45.80
CA LEU A 539 -27.44 6.89 46.94
C LEU A 539 -28.16 7.34 48.23
N ALA A 540 -28.93 8.43 48.17
CA ALA A 540 -29.66 8.97 49.32
C ALA A 540 -30.67 7.96 49.89
N LEU A 541 -31.39 7.24 49.02
CA LEU A 541 -32.29 6.15 49.43
C LEU A 541 -31.52 5.02 50.12
N LYS A 542 -30.41 4.55 49.53
CA LYS A 542 -29.59 3.49 50.14
C LYS A 542 -28.98 3.87 51.48
N SER A 543 -28.58 5.13 51.64
CA SER A 543 -28.05 5.64 52.92
C SER A 543 -29.15 6.07 53.89
N LYS A 544 -30.43 5.94 53.53
CA LYS A 544 -31.59 6.42 54.30
C LYS A 544 -31.53 7.93 54.65
N ASP A 545 -30.90 8.75 53.80
CA ASP A 545 -30.82 10.21 53.96
C ASP A 545 -32.05 10.86 53.28
N ILE A 546 -33.17 10.84 54.01
CA ILE A 546 -34.49 11.26 53.51
C ILE A 546 -34.51 12.74 53.12
N ASP A 547 -33.87 13.59 53.91
CA ASP A 547 -33.82 15.03 53.63
C ASP A 547 -33.11 15.29 52.31
N LEU A 548 -31.95 14.64 52.09
CA LEU A 548 -31.24 14.75 50.82
C LEU A 548 -32.05 14.21 49.65
N ALA A 549 -32.69 13.05 49.80
CA ALA A 549 -33.54 12.48 48.77
C ALA A 549 -34.65 13.47 48.37
N PHE A 550 -35.31 14.09 49.36
CA PHE A 550 -36.34 15.09 49.10
C PHE A 550 -35.80 16.37 48.46
N GLU A 551 -34.63 16.86 48.88
CA GLU A 551 -33.98 18.00 48.24
C GLU A 551 -33.72 17.74 46.75
N LEU A 552 -33.28 16.53 46.39
CA LEU A 552 -33.02 16.16 45.00
C LEU A 552 -34.31 16.08 44.17
N LEU A 553 -35.43 15.62 44.74
CA LEU A 553 -36.74 15.58 44.06
C LEU A 553 -37.30 16.97 43.71
N LYS A 554 -36.82 18.02 44.39
CA LYS A 554 -37.21 19.40 44.13
C LYS A 554 -36.45 20.03 42.96
N ASP A 555 -35.34 19.45 42.51
CA ASP A 555 -34.59 19.95 41.35
C ASP A 555 -35.42 19.74 40.07
N GLN A 556 -35.57 20.80 39.28
CA GLN A 556 -36.37 20.78 38.05
C GLN A 556 -35.75 19.89 36.96
N ASP A 557 -34.42 19.72 36.98
CA ASP A 557 -33.70 18.88 36.02
C ASP A 557 -33.70 17.40 36.43
N PHE A 558 -34.23 17.06 37.61
CA PHE A 558 -34.48 15.68 37.98
C PHE A 558 -35.83 15.23 37.41
N PRO A 559 -35.88 14.17 36.58
CA PRO A 559 -37.12 13.64 36.03
C PRO A 559 -37.89 12.83 37.08
N SER A 560 -38.22 13.43 38.24
CA SER A 560 -39.05 12.79 39.26
C SER A 560 -40.50 12.66 38.76
N GLY A 561 -41.00 11.44 38.77
CA GLY A 561 -42.44 11.15 38.71
C GLY A 561 -43.07 11.14 40.10
N GLU A 562 -44.35 10.81 40.14
CA GLU A 562 -45.09 10.62 41.40
C GLU A 562 -44.55 9.44 42.22
N ASN A 563 -43.98 8.43 41.55
CA ASN A 563 -43.49 7.21 42.17
C ASN A 563 -42.31 7.44 43.11
N GLU A 564 -41.36 8.32 42.74
CA GLU A 564 -40.23 8.63 43.60
C GLU A 564 -40.66 9.36 44.89
N PHE A 565 -41.67 10.24 44.78
CA PHE A 565 -42.27 10.88 45.96
C PHE A 565 -43.03 9.88 46.81
N ALA A 566 -43.87 9.03 46.18
CA ALA A 566 -44.64 8.01 46.87
C ALA A 566 -43.73 7.05 47.66
N PHE A 567 -42.64 6.60 47.05
CA PHE A 567 -41.63 5.76 47.70
C PHE A 567 -41.01 6.44 48.92
N LEU A 568 -40.65 7.73 48.80
CA LEU A 568 -40.04 8.47 49.91
C LEU A 568 -41.02 8.74 51.05
N ILE A 569 -42.30 9.00 50.74
CA ILE A 569 -43.37 9.15 51.73
C ILE A 569 -43.63 7.82 52.45
N GLN A 570 -43.74 6.72 51.71
CA GLN A 570 -43.89 5.40 52.32
C GLN A 570 -42.71 5.08 53.25
N MET A 571 -41.47 5.30 52.79
CA MET A 571 -40.28 5.07 53.61
C MET A 571 -40.24 5.96 54.87
N THR A 572 -40.77 7.18 54.82
CA THR A 572 -40.88 8.05 56.02
C THR A 572 -41.95 7.57 56.99
N LEU A 573 -43.10 7.12 56.47
CA LEU A 573 -44.19 6.53 57.27
C LEU A 573 -43.74 5.25 57.99
N GLU A 574 -43.00 4.38 57.30
CA GLU A 574 -42.46 3.14 57.88
C GLU A 574 -41.44 3.41 59.00
N ASN A 575 -40.76 4.56 58.96
CA ASN A 575 -39.85 5.00 60.03
C ASN A 575 -40.55 5.87 61.11
N GLU A 576 -41.88 5.97 61.06
CA GLU A 576 -42.71 6.79 61.97
C GLU A 576 -42.35 8.29 61.98
N ASP A 577 -41.71 8.80 60.92
CA ASP A 577 -41.36 10.22 60.77
C ASP A 577 -42.48 10.99 60.06
N TYR A 578 -43.59 11.15 60.78
CA TYR A 578 -44.81 11.75 60.25
C TYR A 578 -44.64 13.22 59.85
N LEU A 579 -43.72 13.95 60.50
CA LEU A 579 -43.44 15.36 60.17
C LEU A 579 -42.79 15.48 58.79
N ARG A 580 -41.78 14.65 58.49
CA ARG A 580 -41.18 14.63 57.15
C ARG A 580 -42.17 14.11 56.12
N ALA A 581 -42.91 13.03 56.41
CA ALA A 581 -43.92 12.48 55.52
C ALA A 581 -44.94 13.55 55.09
N LYS A 582 -45.49 14.31 56.06
CA LYS A 582 -46.43 15.42 55.80
C LYS A 582 -45.84 16.50 54.91
N LYS A 583 -44.58 16.90 55.16
CA LYS A 583 -43.88 17.92 54.37
C LYS A 583 -43.65 17.48 52.93
N ILE A 584 -43.21 16.23 52.73
CA ILE A 584 -42.93 15.67 51.41
C ILE A 584 -44.23 15.52 50.61
N LEU A 585 -45.27 14.95 51.24
CA LEU A 585 -46.60 14.78 50.65
C LEU A 585 -47.20 16.12 50.21
N ALA A 586 -47.15 17.16 51.06
CA ALA A 586 -47.68 18.48 50.71
C ALA A 586 -46.98 19.11 49.49
N PHE A 587 -45.68 18.83 49.30
CA PHE A 587 -44.97 19.24 48.09
C PHE A 587 -45.36 18.40 46.88
N ALA A 588 -45.47 17.08 47.04
CA ALA A 588 -45.84 16.15 46.00
C ALA A 588 -47.26 16.40 45.47
N GLU A 589 -48.25 16.64 46.35
CA GLU A 589 -49.63 16.96 45.98
C GLU A 589 -49.73 18.25 45.16
N LYS A 590 -48.90 19.26 45.44
CA LYS A 590 -48.86 20.50 44.62
C LYS A 590 -48.38 20.22 43.20
N ARG A 591 -47.45 19.28 43.04
CA ARG A 591 -46.88 18.91 41.73
C ARG A 591 -47.75 17.90 40.98
N PHE A 592 -48.44 17.02 41.70
CA PHE A 592 -49.27 15.93 41.17
C PHE A 592 -50.65 15.89 41.86
N PRO A 593 -51.51 16.91 41.67
CA PRO A 593 -52.76 17.07 42.41
C PRO A 593 -53.78 15.95 42.19
N ASN A 594 -53.66 15.23 41.07
CA ASN A 594 -54.58 14.16 40.68
C ASN A 594 -54.01 12.75 40.96
N SER A 595 -52.87 12.65 41.64
CA SER A 595 -52.24 11.35 41.93
C SER A 595 -53.07 10.57 42.95
N VAL A 596 -53.58 9.41 42.52
CA VAL A 596 -54.33 8.49 43.38
C VAL A 596 -53.42 7.89 44.44
N THR A 597 -52.18 7.56 44.08
CA THR A 597 -51.15 7.01 44.98
C THR A 597 -50.79 8.00 46.10
N LEU A 598 -50.62 9.29 45.78
CA LEU A 598 -50.32 10.29 46.82
C LEU A 598 -51.51 10.51 47.77
N LYS A 599 -52.75 10.49 47.25
CA LYS A 599 -53.97 10.54 48.08
C LYS A 599 -54.06 9.32 48.99
N TRP A 600 -53.70 8.13 48.51
CA TRP A 600 -53.64 6.93 49.34
C TRP A 600 -52.67 7.11 50.52
N LEU A 601 -51.45 7.57 50.24
CA LEU A 601 -50.44 7.83 51.27
C LEU A 601 -50.86 8.94 52.25
N LYS A 602 -51.67 9.91 51.81
CA LYS A 602 -52.29 10.91 52.68
C LYS A 602 -53.24 10.31 53.69
N GLY A 603 -54.14 9.43 53.26
CA GLY A 603 -55.06 8.76 54.16
C GLY A 603 -54.29 7.95 55.22
N LEU A 604 -53.26 7.21 54.79
CA LEU A 604 -52.40 6.44 55.71
C LEU A 604 -51.69 7.35 56.72
N LEU A 605 -51.16 8.49 56.29
CA LEU A 605 -50.53 9.46 57.17
C LEU A 605 -51.51 10.02 58.22
N LEU A 606 -52.72 10.38 57.80
CA LEU A 606 -53.76 10.93 58.68
C LEU A 606 -54.20 9.92 59.74
N GLU A 607 -54.36 8.65 59.35
CA GLU A 607 -54.67 7.56 60.26
C GLU A 607 -53.57 7.39 61.31
N ARG A 608 -52.29 7.38 60.89
CA ARG A 608 -51.14 7.27 61.81
C ARG A 608 -50.99 8.46 62.75
N LEU A 609 -51.50 9.64 62.37
CA LEU A 609 -51.55 10.83 63.21
C LEU A 609 -52.76 10.86 64.15
N GLY A 610 -53.67 9.87 64.09
CA GLY A 610 -54.92 9.85 64.86
C GLY A 610 -56.00 10.82 64.35
N GLN A 611 -55.87 11.31 63.11
CA GLN A 611 -56.85 12.21 62.48
C GLN A 611 -57.93 11.40 61.74
N GLU A 612 -58.66 10.55 62.45
CA GLU A 612 -59.57 9.53 61.89
C GLU A 612 -60.63 10.11 60.95
N ASN A 613 -61.25 11.24 61.32
CA ASN A 613 -62.29 11.87 60.49
C ASN A 613 -61.76 12.37 59.15
N GLU A 614 -60.54 12.92 59.12
CA GLU A 614 -59.89 13.38 57.90
C GLU A 614 -59.47 12.19 57.02
N ALA A 615 -58.92 11.13 57.65
CA ALA A 615 -58.58 9.90 56.96
C ALA A 615 -59.81 9.24 56.31
N LEU A 616 -60.93 9.16 57.03
CA LEU A 616 -62.20 8.64 56.52
C LEU A 616 -62.69 9.41 55.29
N GLY A 617 -62.53 10.74 55.28
CA GLY A 617 -62.83 11.57 54.11
C GLY A 617 -62.03 11.17 52.88
N VAL A 618 -60.72 10.93 53.05
CA VAL A 618 -59.82 10.48 51.96
C VAL A 618 -60.21 9.08 51.48
N TRP A 619 -60.53 8.16 52.39
CA TRP A 619 -60.96 6.80 52.05
C TRP A 619 -62.25 6.77 51.25
N LYS A 620 -63.25 7.57 51.63
CA LYS A 620 -64.49 7.74 50.86
C LYS A 620 -64.22 8.26 49.46
N GLU A 621 -63.36 9.27 49.32
CA GLU A 621 -62.99 9.80 48.01
C GLU A 621 -62.32 8.75 47.11
N LEU A 622 -61.36 7.98 47.65
CA LEU A 622 -60.62 6.96 46.92
C LEU A 622 -61.48 5.74 46.56
N SER A 623 -62.45 5.39 47.40
CA SER A 623 -63.32 4.22 47.19
C SER A 623 -64.11 4.25 45.88
N GLY A 624 -64.33 5.43 45.31
CA GLY A 624 -64.97 5.61 44.02
C GLY A 624 -64.06 5.43 42.80
N LYS A 625 -62.77 5.11 42.98
CA LYS A 625 -61.79 4.95 41.89
C LYS A 625 -61.57 3.47 41.56
N GLU A 626 -61.54 3.13 40.27
CA GLU A 626 -61.23 1.78 39.78
C GLU A 626 -59.72 1.47 39.76
N THR A 627 -58.99 1.86 40.80
CA THR A 627 -57.55 1.54 40.96
C THR A 627 -57.34 0.56 42.10
N THR A 628 -56.10 0.06 42.24
CA THR A 628 -55.72 -0.80 43.36
C THR A 628 -55.95 -0.11 44.70
N GLU A 629 -55.54 1.15 44.82
CA GLU A 629 -55.73 1.99 46.00
C GLU A 629 -57.21 2.22 46.31
N GLY A 630 -58.05 2.40 45.27
CA GLY A 630 -59.49 2.55 45.44
C GLY A 630 -60.16 1.30 46.00
N LYS A 631 -59.77 0.11 45.52
CA LYS A 631 -60.24 -1.17 46.07
C LYS A 631 -59.77 -1.39 47.51
N LEU A 632 -58.53 -1.02 47.83
CA LEU A 632 -58.02 -1.08 49.20
C LEU A 632 -58.82 -0.13 50.13
N ALA A 633 -59.14 1.08 49.66
CA ALA A 633 -59.96 2.03 50.42
C ALA A 633 -61.38 1.51 50.68
N GLN A 634 -62.01 0.85 49.70
CA GLN A 634 -63.30 0.16 49.91
C GLN A 634 -63.20 -0.91 51.00
N GLY A 635 -62.12 -1.69 51.01
CA GLY A 635 -61.87 -2.70 52.05
C GLY A 635 -61.73 -2.08 53.44
N ILE A 636 -60.99 -0.97 53.57
CA ILE A 636 -60.85 -0.23 54.84
C ILE A 636 -62.21 0.28 55.32
N LEU A 637 -62.98 0.95 54.44
CA LEU A 637 -64.31 1.45 54.81
C LEU A 637 -65.23 0.33 55.27
N ARG A 638 -65.24 -0.81 54.57
CA ARG A 638 -66.03 -1.96 54.97
C ARG A 638 -65.61 -2.53 56.32
N SER A 639 -64.30 -2.55 56.61
CA SER A 639 -63.80 -2.99 57.91
C SER A 639 -64.23 -2.05 59.05
N LEU A 640 -64.24 -0.73 58.81
CA LEU A 640 -64.71 0.26 59.78
C LEU A 640 -66.21 0.13 60.05
N GLU A 641 -67.03 -0.07 59.00
CA GLU A 641 -68.46 -0.37 59.14
C GLU A 641 -68.71 -1.59 60.03
N LEU A 642 -67.99 -2.69 59.78
CA LEU A 642 -68.12 -3.92 60.58
C LEU A 642 -67.70 -3.72 62.05
N VAL A 643 -66.70 -2.88 62.31
CA VAL A 643 -66.28 -2.56 63.69
C VAL A 643 -67.36 -1.75 64.42
N GLU A 644 -68.00 -0.80 63.76
CA GLU A 644 -69.12 -0.04 64.34
C GLU A 644 -70.35 -0.94 64.56
N GLU A 645 -70.73 -1.77 63.59
CA GLU A 645 -71.79 -2.77 63.76
C GLU A 645 -71.51 -3.70 64.95
N ALA A 646 -70.25 -4.16 65.11
CA ALA A 646 -69.87 -4.98 66.25
C ALA A 646 -69.93 -4.22 67.59
N ARG A 647 -69.59 -2.93 67.61
CA ARG A 647 -69.70 -2.08 68.81
C ARG A 647 -71.14 -1.92 69.26
N GLU A 648 -72.07 -1.71 68.33
CA GLU A 648 -73.52 -1.62 68.62
C GLU A 648 -74.11 -2.91 69.18
N VAL A 649 -73.51 -4.07 68.87
CA VAL A 649 -73.93 -5.37 69.41
C VAL A 649 -73.37 -5.61 70.82
N ILE A 650 -72.18 -5.08 71.13
CA ILE A 650 -71.48 -5.32 72.40
C ILE A 650 -71.93 -4.35 73.51
N TYR A 651 -72.13 -3.08 73.18
CA TYR A 651 -72.50 -2.01 74.12
C TYR A 651 -73.99 -1.68 74.03
#